data_AF-A0A812HZR3-F1
#
_entry.id   AF-A0A812HZR3-F1
#
_cell.length_a   1.000
_cell.length_b   1.000
_cell.length_c   1.000
_cell.angle_alpha   90.00
_cell.angle_beta   90.00
_cell.angle_gamma   90.00
#
_symmetry.space_group_name_H-M   'P 1'
#
loop_
_entity.id
_entity.type
_entity.pdbx_description
1 polymer ?
#
loop_
_entity_poly.entity_id
_entity_poly.type
_entity_poly.pdbx_seq_one_letter_code
_entity_poly.pdbx_strand_id
1 'polypeptide(L)'
;MKWHCAALALLPTVVESADKVNFTIEVRVNVTGAFLQSVESSDSPSTSQLIQVKQKIVPLSWDPSVESAMVAARRFAAQNDLQTGSVWALAEEMGLNRAWTAAKHGQSPEVTEMPVHVGSRVRSPELPTGQSVISLYLGHDSGITVSQYGRIQCVLELERYFNIRYFRPNVSSPADKYQGEWHKALRAVEKHCEYEDGQKPQHFTDGVIVFAGDFECYQLWLRGVVTMIFTVERWHMVDHHEAHALLGYYSSPFHSNPSRTTMVLSYDSAGNDGSFNVYVASKGKFQRIAQLAYSLGNAYDLVGVLMPEVSGHPLTDFVDCNDTDVLNTSSDAKVIRVGAYYEKAYQKLSWAGKLMGYSAVGEVREDLRESMRFLLEECRSFIPGGMGLPLPIVRAACESLDGQRAVAATMQSEFEKFLLSRLEAFLRFLGPGKVDSIVLSGGCALNVLTNQVVHDKLSSGKTGGVKGRDPDFFVPMAPNDSGLTVGGVWSVVPPPPGEQRLQYRGFPLWDLDLLPHLARSHGARRLSKRGGIDYLAELLSGGPAWRRYPNRTADKPIIAVVRGRQEFGPRALGHRSLLAVPDSEEMRDRMNRLKARAWYRPVAPMVADEAMVQVFGRAVHSPYMTMAPQVLPEIRKQFPAMAHLDGTARQDPHLLSKAG
;
A
#
# COMPACT_ATOMS: atom_id res chain seq x y z
N MET A 1 -18.95 -0.66 -35.38
CA MET A 1 -17.69 -0.08 -34.84
C MET A 1 -16.77 -1.23 -34.45
N LYS A 2 -15.74 -1.49 -35.25
CA LYS A 2 -14.79 -2.60 -35.05
C LYS A 2 -13.70 -2.16 -34.06
N TRP A 3 -13.60 -2.85 -32.94
CA TRP A 3 -12.52 -2.72 -31.97
C TRP A 3 -11.40 -3.70 -32.36
N HIS A 4 -10.17 -3.21 -32.50
CA HIS A 4 -8.98 -4.02 -32.73
C HIS A 4 -8.24 -4.21 -31.39
N CYS A 5 -8.13 -5.44 -30.91
CA CYS A 5 -7.24 -5.81 -29.81
C CYS A 5 -6.00 -6.49 -30.38
N ALA A 6 -4.82 -5.87 -30.22
CA ALA A 6 -3.52 -6.54 -30.41
C ALA A 6 -2.92 -6.80 -29.03
N ALA A 7 -2.47 -8.04 -28.79
CA ALA A 7 -1.59 -8.37 -27.68
C ALA A 7 -0.15 -8.34 -28.20
N LEU A 8 0.71 -7.50 -27.62
CA LEU A 8 2.12 -7.38 -27.97
C LEU A 8 2.98 -8.10 -26.92
N ALA A 9 3.94 -8.90 -27.37
CA ALA A 9 5.08 -9.36 -26.60
C ALA A 9 6.33 -9.17 -27.49
N LEU A 10 7.42 -8.65 -26.92
CA LEU A 10 8.65 -8.30 -27.63
C LEU A 10 9.84 -9.08 -27.05
N LEU A 11 10.75 -9.55 -27.92
CA LEU A 11 12.08 -10.07 -27.58
C LEU A 11 13.11 -9.30 -28.43
N PRO A 12 14.08 -8.57 -27.86
CA PRO A 12 15.17 -7.98 -28.63
C PRO A 12 16.26 -9.01 -28.91
N THR A 13 16.68 -9.15 -30.17
CA THR A 13 17.97 -9.75 -30.53
C THR A 13 18.85 -8.66 -31.13
N VAL A 14 19.98 -8.37 -30.47
CA VAL A 14 21.03 -7.50 -31.02
C VAL A 14 21.93 -8.37 -31.90
N VAL A 15 21.96 -8.09 -33.21
CA VAL A 15 22.94 -8.69 -34.12
C VAL A 15 24.01 -7.65 -34.39
N GLU A 16 25.18 -7.78 -33.75
CA GLU A 16 26.34 -6.95 -34.06
C GLU A 16 26.87 -7.30 -35.46
N SER A 17 26.86 -6.32 -36.37
CA SER A 17 27.70 -6.35 -37.57
C SER A 17 28.42 -5.01 -37.69
N ALA A 18 29.70 -5.06 -38.07
CA ALA A 18 30.75 -4.11 -37.71
C ALA A 18 30.57 -2.63 -38.10
N ASP A 19 29.48 -2.19 -38.76
CA ASP A 19 29.29 -0.79 -39.13
C ASP A 19 27.84 -0.28 -39.00
N LYS A 20 26.89 -1.06 -38.45
CA LYS A 20 25.48 -0.64 -38.28
C LYS A 20 24.81 -1.30 -37.07
N VAL A 21 24.23 -0.50 -36.17
CA VAL A 21 23.36 -1.00 -35.09
C VAL A 21 21.93 -1.13 -35.64
N ASN A 22 21.56 -2.33 -36.07
CA ASN A 22 20.18 -2.63 -36.47
C ASN A 22 19.40 -3.14 -35.25
N PHE A 23 18.42 -2.37 -34.80
CA PHE A 23 17.45 -2.84 -33.81
C PHE A 23 16.37 -3.65 -34.52
N THR A 24 16.10 -4.87 -34.07
CA THR A 24 14.99 -5.69 -34.58
C THR A 24 13.97 -5.88 -33.46
N ILE A 25 12.75 -5.37 -33.67
CA ILE A 25 11.64 -5.50 -32.71
C ILE A 25 10.61 -6.48 -33.29
N GLU A 26 10.37 -7.60 -32.62
CA GLU A 26 9.39 -8.62 -33.03
C GLU A 26 7.96 -8.26 -32.61
N VAL A 27 7.14 -7.74 -33.51
CA VAL A 27 5.75 -7.41 -33.20
C VAL A 27 4.84 -8.60 -33.50
N ARG A 28 4.20 -9.19 -32.47
CA ARG A 28 3.14 -10.20 -32.64
C ARG A 28 1.80 -9.53 -32.94
N VAL A 29 1.23 -9.82 -34.11
CA VAL A 29 -0.07 -9.30 -34.54
C VAL A 29 -1.08 -10.46 -34.63
N ASN A 30 -2.25 -10.28 -34.02
CA ASN A 30 -3.38 -11.21 -34.18
C ASN A 30 -4.14 -10.85 -35.46
N VAL A 31 -4.20 -11.76 -36.43
CA VAL A 31 -4.94 -11.55 -37.68
C VAL A 31 -6.24 -12.36 -37.64
N THR A 32 -7.39 -11.69 -37.58
CA THR A 32 -8.70 -12.35 -37.80
C THR A 32 -9.07 -12.23 -39.28
N GLY A 33 -9.10 -13.35 -39.99
CA GLY A 33 -9.59 -13.42 -41.37
C GLY A 33 -11.13 -13.35 -41.41
N ALA A 34 -11.68 -12.42 -42.18
CA ALA A 34 -13.10 -12.37 -42.47
C ALA A 34 -13.45 -13.35 -43.59
N PHE A 35 -14.34 -14.31 -43.33
CA PHE A 35 -15.11 -14.97 -44.38
C PHE A 35 -16.60 -14.72 -44.11
N LEU A 36 -17.19 -13.88 -44.96
CA LEU A 36 -18.63 -13.80 -45.16
C LEU A 36 -18.95 -14.66 -46.38
N GLN A 37 -19.63 -15.79 -46.18
CA GLN A 37 -20.51 -16.35 -47.19
C GLN A 37 -21.76 -16.93 -46.51
N SER A 38 -22.91 -16.49 -47.01
CA SER A 38 -24.26 -16.84 -46.65
C SER A 38 -24.59 -18.31 -46.91
N VAL A 39 -25.25 -19.00 -45.97
CA VAL A 39 -26.17 -20.10 -46.27
C VAL A 39 -27.34 -20.07 -45.29
N GLU A 40 -28.56 -20.10 -45.83
CA GLU A 40 -29.84 -20.20 -45.14
C GLU A 40 -30.13 -21.63 -44.60
N SER A 41 -30.96 -21.67 -43.54
CA SER A 41 -31.91 -22.74 -43.17
C SER A 41 -31.48 -24.00 -42.36
N SER A 42 -32.35 -24.26 -41.37
CA SER A 42 -32.75 -25.52 -40.70
C SER A 42 -31.84 -26.22 -39.67
N ASP A 43 -32.38 -26.31 -38.45
CA ASP A 43 -32.38 -27.36 -37.42
C ASP A 43 -31.07 -28.02 -36.91
N SER A 44 -30.97 -28.00 -35.57
CA SER A 44 -30.08 -28.73 -34.63
C SER A 44 -28.85 -27.98 -34.05
N PRO A 45 -28.44 -28.28 -32.78
CA PRO A 45 -27.56 -27.40 -32.00
C PRO A 45 -26.10 -27.59 -32.39
N SER A 46 -25.47 -26.53 -32.89
CA SER A 46 -24.08 -26.55 -33.36
C SER A 46 -23.06 -26.41 -32.23
N THR A 47 -22.11 -27.34 -32.23
CA THR A 47 -20.81 -27.35 -31.57
C THR A 47 -20.09 -26.00 -31.68
N SER A 48 -19.58 -25.49 -30.56
CA SER A 48 -18.72 -24.30 -30.51
C SER A 48 -17.42 -24.52 -31.31
N GLN A 49 -17.28 -23.88 -32.47
CA GLN A 49 -16.02 -23.85 -33.22
C GLN A 49 -15.01 -22.92 -32.54
N LEU A 50 -13.83 -23.47 -32.22
CA LEU A 50 -12.66 -22.73 -31.76
C LEU A 50 -12.19 -21.74 -32.85
N ILE A 51 -12.15 -20.45 -32.51
CA ILE A 51 -11.48 -19.44 -33.32
C ILE A 51 -9.97 -19.69 -33.20
N GLN A 52 -9.34 -20.21 -34.25
CA GLN A 52 -7.87 -20.23 -34.34
C GLN A 52 -7.36 -18.81 -34.63
N VAL A 53 -6.73 -18.20 -33.63
CA VAL A 53 -5.96 -16.96 -33.79
C VAL A 53 -4.62 -17.32 -34.43
N LYS A 54 -4.35 -16.86 -35.65
CA LYS A 54 -3.01 -16.94 -36.25
C LYS A 54 -2.20 -15.71 -35.83
N GLN A 55 -1.07 -15.94 -35.16
CA GLN A 55 -0.08 -14.91 -34.83
C GLN A 55 0.87 -14.70 -36.02
N LYS A 56 1.09 -13.46 -36.44
CA LYS A 56 2.12 -13.08 -37.42
C LYS A 56 3.19 -12.25 -36.71
N ILE A 57 4.46 -12.61 -36.88
CA ILE A 57 5.61 -11.86 -36.37
C ILE A 57 6.12 -10.96 -37.50
N VAL A 58 6.26 -9.66 -37.26
CA VAL A 58 6.85 -8.73 -38.24
C VAL A 58 7.97 -7.92 -37.57
N PRO A 59 9.20 -7.96 -38.10
CA PRO A 59 10.33 -7.20 -37.56
C PRO A 59 10.26 -5.71 -37.94
N LEU A 60 10.52 -4.82 -36.99
CA LEU A 60 10.86 -3.42 -37.25
C LEU A 60 12.38 -3.26 -37.22
N SER A 61 12.99 -2.93 -38.37
CA SER A 61 14.41 -2.55 -38.48
C SER A 61 14.56 -1.04 -38.63
N TRP A 62 15.54 -0.46 -37.92
CA TRP A 62 15.76 0.97 -37.88
C TRP A 62 17.25 1.33 -37.73
N ASP A 63 17.69 2.35 -38.46
CA ASP A 63 19.02 2.97 -38.36
C ASP A 63 18.92 4.34 -37.65
N PRO A 64 19.43 4.46 -36.41
CA PRO A 64 19.34 5.68 -35.62
C PRO A 64 20.19 6.84 -36.15
N SER A 65 21.11 6.60 -37.08
CA SER A 65 21.94 7.64 -37.70
C SER A 65 21.24 8.37 -38.85
N VAL A 66 20.17 7.78 -39.41
CA VAL A 66 19.50 8.26 -40.64
C VAL A 66 18.12 8.87 -40.35
N GLU A 67 17.35 8.28 -39.44
CA GLU A 67 16.00 8.76 -39.09
C GLU A 67 15.74 8.66 -37.59
N SER A 68 14.87 9.50 -37.03
CA SER A 68 14.49 9.40 -35.61
C SER A 68 13.58 8.20 -35.35
N ALA A 69 13.59 7.69 -34.11
CA ALA A 69 12.72 6.60 -33.68
C ALA A 69 11.23 6.88 -33.97
N MET A 70 10.81 8.15 -33.87
CA MET A 70 9.45 8.60 -34.20
C MET A 70 9.10 8.37 -35.68
N VAL A 71 10.04 8.66 -36.58
CA VAL A 71 9.84 8.52 -38.03
C VAL A 71 9.80 7.03 -38.40
N ALA A 72 10.70 6.23 -37.84
CA ALA A 72 10.72 4.78 -38.02
C ALA A 72 9.43 4.09 -37.52
N ALA A 73 8.94 4.49 -36.35
CA ALA A 73 7.68 4.00 -35.78
C ALA A 73 6.46 4.35 -36.66
N ARG A 74 6.40 5.57 -37.19
CA ARG A 74 5.33 5.99 -38.11
C ARG A 74 5.37 5.23 -39.42
N ARG A 75 6.55 5.03 -39.98
CA ARG A 75 6.77 4.22 -41.20
C ARG A 75 6.31 2.78 -40.99
N PHE A 76 6.70 2.15 -39.88
CA PHE A 76 6.30 0.79 -39.54
C PHE A 76 4.79 0.65 -39.36
N ALA A 77 4.16 1.61 -38.67
CA ALA A 77 2.72 1.63 -38.48
C ALA A 77 1.98 1.74 -39.82
N ALA A 78 2.45 2.60 -40.73
CA ALA A 78 1.86 2.75 -42.06
C ALA A 78 2.05 1.49 -42.94
N GLN A 79 3.19 0.81 -42.85
CA GLN A 79 3.47 -0.42 -43.61
C GLN A 79 2.66 -1.64 -43.14
N ASN A 80 2.15 -1.61 -41.91
CA ASN A 80 1.43 -2.73 -41.28
C ASN A 80 -0.01 -2.39 -40.89
N ASP A 81 -0.54 -1.26 -41.37
CA ASP A 81 -1.91 -0.79 -41.14
C ASP A 81 -2.29 -0.64 -39.65
N LEU A 82 -1.33 -0.17 -38.84
CA LEU A 82 -1.46 0.04 -37.39
C LEU A 82 -1.71 1.53 -37.06
N GLN A 83 -2.41 1.81 -35.95
CA GLN A 83 -2.56 3.20 -35.48
C GLN A 83 -1.22 3.75 -34.96
N THR A 84 -0.83 4.92 -35.43
CA THR A 84 0.47 5.54 -35.11
C THR A 84 0.64 5.93 -33.65
N GLY A 85 -0.46 6.23 -32.93
CA GLY A 85 -0.43 6.59 -31.51
C GLY A 85 -0.03 5.46 -30.57
N SER A 86 -0.38 4.20 -30.89
CA SER A 86 -0.06 3.04 -30.06
C SER A 86 1.39 2.59 -30.19
N VAL A 87 2.03 2.86 -31.33
CA VAL A 87 3.45 2.53 -31.56
C VAL A 87 4.37 3.58 -30.93
N TRP A 88 3.94 4.85 -30.88
CA TRP A 88 4.70 5.94 -30.28
C TRP A 88 4.77 5.86 -28.74
N ALA A 89 3.64 5.58 -28.09
CA ALA A 89 3.62 5.38 -26.63
C ALA A 89 4.56 4.25 -26.20
N LEU A 90 4.60 3.16 -26.97
CA LEU A 90 5.50 2.03 -26.77
C LEU A 90 6.98 2.41 -26.96
N ALA A 91 7.28 3.30 -27.91
CA ALA A 91 8.64 3.75 -28.20
C ALA A 91 9.22 4.68 -27.12
N GLU A 92 8.39 5.53 -26.50
CA GLU A 92 8.76 6.31 -25.32
C GLU A 92 8.91 5.42 -24.08
N GLU A 93 8.01 4.46 -23.88
CA GLU A 93 8.03 3.52 -22.76
C GLU A 93 9.27 2.60 -22.73
N MET A 94 9.84 2.29 -23.91
CA MET A 94 11.05 1.45 -24.04
C MET A 94 12.37 2.23 -24.00
N GLY A 95 12.35 3.54 -23.75
CA GLY A 95 13.57 4.34 -23.67
C GLY A 95 14.30 4.51 -25.01
N LEU A 96 13.64 4.33 -26.17
CA LEU A 96 14.28 4.48 -27.49
C LEU A 96 14.81 5.91 -27.74
N ASN A 97 14.26 6.91 -27.05
CA ASN A 97 14.80 8.27 -27.04
C ASN A 97 16.16 8.34 -26.32
N ARG A 98 16.40 7.52 -25.29
CA ARG A 98 17.70 7.37 -24.64
C ARG A 98 18.68 6.63 -25.56
N ALA A 99 18.25 5.60 -26.29
CA ALA A 99 19.10 4.89 -27.27
C ALA A 99 19.50 5.80 -28.47
N TRP A 100 18.58 6.64 -28.94
CA TRP A 100 18.86 7.66 -29.97
C TRP A 100 19.83 8.74 -29.46
N THR A 101 19.63 9.21 -28.24
CA THR A 101 20.50 10.20 -27.60
C THR A 101 21.91 9.62 -27.37
N ALA A 102 22.01 8.39 -26.87
CA ALA A 102 23.27 7.67 -26.68
C ALA A 102 24.01 7.47 -28.00
N ALA A 103 23.34 7.02 -29.06
CA ALA A 103 23.93 6.86 -30.39
C ALA A 103 24.44 8.20 -30.98
N LYS A 104 23.70 9.30 -30.79
CA LYS A 104 24.12 10.64 -31.21
C LYS A 104 25.36 11.15 -30.46
N HIS A 105 25.60 10.64 -29.25
CA HIS A 105 26.75 10.97 -28.40
C HIS A 105 27.85 9.88 -28.38
N GLY A 106 27.78 8.87 -29.26
CA GLY A 106 28.78 7.80 -29.36
C GLY A 106 28.81 6.83 -28.17
N GLN A 107 27.70 6.70 -27.44
CA GLN A 107 27.55 5.81 -26.27
C GLN A 107 26.75 4.55 -26.63
N SER A 108 27.19 3.38 -26.15
CA SER A 108 26.42 2.13 -26.29
C SER A 108 25.15 2.16 -25.44
N PRO A 109 23.96 1.85 -26.00
CA PRO A 109 22.73 1.80 -25.25
C PRO A 109 22.62 0.50 -24.44
N GLU A 110 22.63 0.58 -23.10
CA GLU A 110 22.17 -0.51 -22.25
C GLU A 110 20.64 -0.54 -22.26
N VAL A 111 20.05 -1.47 -23.02
CA VAL A 111 18.61 -1.75 -23.01
C VAL A 111 18.37 -2.89 -22.02
N THR A 112 18.00 -2.58 -20.78
CA THR A 112 17.54 -3.59 -19.81
C THR A 112 16.11 -4.01 -20.12
N GLU A 113 15.88 -5.32 -20.25
CA GLU A 113 14.58 -5.95 -20.47
C GLU A 113 13.54 -5.51 -19.43
N MET A 114 12.33 -5.14 -19.90
CA MET A 114 11.15 -4.95 -19.05
C MET A 114 10.04 -5.92 -19.48
N PRO A 115 9.59 -6.85 -18.63
CA PRO A 115 8.38 -7.61 -18.91
C PRO A 115 7.14 -6.75 -18.59
N VAL A 116 6.44 -6.27 -19.63
CA VAL A 116 5.07 -5.79 -19.50
C VAL A 116 4.15 -7.01 -19.56
N HIS A 117 3.70 -7.50 -18.40
CA HIS A 117 2.67 -8.54 -18.34
C HIS A 117 1.27 -7.92 -18.24
N VAL A 118 0.62 -7.75 -19.40
CA VAL A 118 -0.85 -7.60 -19.48
C VAL A 118 -1.46 -8.99 -19.32
N GLY A 119 -1.57 -9.44 -18.07
CA GLY A 119 -2.32 -10.64 -17.72
C GLY A 119 -3.78 -10.28 -17.47
N SER A 120 -4.69 -10.71 -18.33
CA SER A 120 -6.12 -10.70 -18.02
C SER A 120 -6.49 -12.03 -17.34
N ARG A 121 -6.73 -12.02 -16.03
CA ARG A 121 -7.56 -13.06 -15.40
C ARG A 121 -8.98 -12.51 -15.29
N VAL A 122 -9.80 -12.80 -16.30
CA VAL A 122 -11.25 -12.64 -16.19
C VAL A 122 -11.77 -13.84 -15.41
N ARG A 123 -12.16 -13.66 -14.15
CA ARG A 123 -12.94 -14.67 -13.41
C ARG A 123 -14.41 -14.26 -13.43
N SER A 124 -15.25 -15.13 -13.99
CA SER A 124 -16.71 -15.03 -13.90
C SER A 124 -17.18 -15.42 -12.48
N PRO A 125 -18.20 -14.76 -11.91
CA PRO A 125 -18.70 -15.06 -10.59
C PRO A 125 -19.82 -16.11 -10.69
N GLU A 126 -19.46 -17.39 -10.71
CA GLU A 126 -20.38 -18.42 -10.23
C GLU A 126 -19.86 -18.86 -8.87
N LEU A 127 -20.49 -18.36 -7.80
CA LEU A 127 -20.14 -18.65 -6.41
C LEU A 127 -20.67 -20.04 -6.04
N PRO A 128 -19.81 -21.04 -5.75
CA PRO A 128 -20.26 -22.29 -5.17
C PRO A 128 -20.71 -22.05 -3.72
N THR A 129 -21.85 -22.61 -3.36
CA THR A 129 -22.38 -22.61 -1.99
C THR A 129 -21.51 -23.49 -1.08
N GLY A 130 -21.02 -22.96 0.04
CA GLY A 130 -20.29 -23.72 1.09
C GLY A 130 -18.83 -23.33 1.36
N GLN A 131 -18.30 -22.29 0.72
CA GLN A 131 -16.86 -22.01 0.75
C GLN A 131 -16.35 -21.40 2.06
N SER A 132 -15.48 -22.13 2.74
CA SER A 132 -14.64 -21.62 3.82
C SER A 132 -13.21 -21.51 3.31
N VAL A 133 -12.57 -20.37 3.58
CA VAL A 133 -11.26 -20.05 3.02
C VAL A 133 -10.27 -19.73 4.14
N ILE A 134 -9.07 -20.31 4.05
CA ILE A 134 -7.93 -19.91 4.88
C ILE A 134 -6.86 -19.27 3.98
N SER A 135 -6.43 -18.06 4.32
CA SER A 135 -5.38 -17.34 3.57
C SER A 135 -4.18 -17.05 4.45
N LEU A 136 -2.98 -17.22 3.91
CA LEU A 136 -1.70 -17.07 4.59
C LEU A 136 -0.75 -16.20 3.75
N TYR A 137 0.10 -15.42 4.42
CA TYR A 137 1.10 -14.56 3.79
C TYR A 137 2.46 -14.75 4.46
N LEU A 138 3.54 -14.88 3.67
CA LEU A 138 4.87 -15.31 4.12
C LEU A 138 5.88 -14.18 4.33
N GLY A 139 5.53 -12.94 4.00
CA GLY A 139 6.42 -11.78 4.12
C GLY A 139 6.45 -11.14 5.51
N HIS A 140 6.90 -9.89 5.60
CA HIS A 140 6.82 -9.09 6.83
C HIS A 140 5.38 -8.64 7.06
N ASP A 141 4.95 -8.40 8.30
CA ASP A 141 3.52 -8.25 8.62
C ASP A 141 2.71 -9.51 8.28
N SER A 142 3.34 -10.68 8.43
CA SER A 142 2.71 -11.97 8.16
C SER A 142 1.42 -12.16 8.98
N GLY A 143 0.46 -12.86 8.38
CA GLY A 143 -0.82 -13.11 9.01
C GLY A 143 -1.54 -14.35 8.48
N ILE A 144 -2.67 -14.65 9.11
CA ILE A 144 -3.63 -15.68 8.70
C ILE A 144 -5.02 -15.07 8.73
N THR A 145 -5.79 -15.22 7.65
CA THR A 145 -7.21 -14.83 7.61
C THR A 145 -8.08 -16.05 7.37
N VAL A 146 -9.18 -16.13 8.12
CA VAL A 146 -10.23 -17.13 7.93
C VAL A 146 -11.53 -16.46 7.50
N SER A 147 -12.21 -17.04 6.52
CA SER A 147 -13.53 -16.60 6.08
C SER A 147 -14.51 -17.74 5.89
N GLN A 148 -15.80 -17.41 5.94
CA GLN A 148 -16.90 -18.27 5.53
C GLN A 148 -17.81 -17.45 4.62
N TYR A 149 -18.10 -17.96 3.42
CA TYR A 149 -18.93 -17.30 2.42
C TYR A 149 -18.46 -15.87 2.11
N GLY A 150 -17.14 -15.66 2.03
CA GLY A 150 -16.53 -14.35 1.80
C GLY A 150 -16.56 -13.38 2.99
N ARG A 151 -17.25 -13.71 4.09
CA ARG A 151 -17.24 -12.91 5.33
C ARG A 151 -16.03 -13.27 6.19
N ILE A 152 -15.26 -12.26 6.57
CA ILE A 152 -14.05 -12.44 7.38
C ILE A 152 -14.44 -12.79 8.81
N GLN A 153 -14.01 -13.95 9.30
CA GLN A 153 -14.31 -14.44 10.65
C GLN A 153 -13.25 -13.93 11.62
N CYS A 154 -11.97 -14.13 11.31
CA CYS A 154 -10.85 -13.61 12.08
C CYS A 154 -9.62 -13.35 11.21
N VAL A 155 -8.78 -12.42 11.69
CA VAL A 155 -7.46 -12.09 11.14
C VAL A 155 -6.45 -12.19 12.28
N LEU A 156 -5.48 -13.08 12.15
CA LEU A 156 -4.35 -13.24 13.07
C LEU A 156 -3.14 -12.52 12.48
N GLU A 157 -2.79 -11.36 13.02
CA GLU A 157 -1.51 -10.70 12.76
C GLU A 157 -0.43 -11.40 13.59
N LEU A 158 0.54 -12.05 12.94
CA LEU A 158 1.54 -12.87 13.64
C LEU A 158 2.45 -12.03 14.54
N GLU A 159 2.66 -10.75 14.23
CA GLU A 159 3.42 -9.85 15.11
C GLU A 159 2.79 -9.70 16.49
N ARG A 160 1.46 -9.70 16.58
CA ARG A 160 0.74 -9.56 17.85
C ARG A 160 0.71 -10.86 18.63
N TYR A 161 0.75 -11.99 17.92
CA TYR A 161 0.78 -13.31 18.55
C TYR A 161 2.16 -13.66 19.10
N PHE A 162 3.22 -13.45 18.29
CA PHE A 162 4.59 -13.73 18.70
C PHE A 162 5.25 -12.58 19.47
N ASN A 163 4.59 -11.42 19.55
CA ASN A 163 5.14 -10.19 20.14
C ASN A 163 6.48 -9.78 19.48
N ILE A 164 6.53 -9.90 18.16
CA ILE A 164 7.68 -9.55 17.33
C ILE A 164 7.16 -8.61 16.24
N ARG A 165 7.50 -7.33 16.35
CA ARG A 165 7.05 -6.30 15.40
C ARG A 165 7.51 -6.64 13.98
N TYR A 166 6.62 -6.44 13.00
CA TYR A 166 6.88 -6.78 11.59
C TYR A 166 7.23 -8.26 11.38
N PHE A 167 6.64 -9.16 12.18
CA PHE A 167 6.96 -10.57 12.16
C PHE A 167 7.00 -11.10 10.72
N ARG A 168 8.15 -11.67 10.38
CA ARG A 168 8.40 -12.34 9.12
C ARG A 168 8.84 -13.77 9.45
N PRO A 169 8.15 -14.79 8.96
CA PRO A 169 8.61 -16.16 9.04
C PRO A 169 10.05 -16.25 8.51
N ASN A 170 10.97 -16.74 9.33
CA ASN A 170 12.36 -16.85 8.92
C ASN A 170 12.53 -18.10 8.03
N VAL A 171 12.37 -17.91 6.73
CA VAL A 171 12.60 -18.95 5.71
C VAL A 171 14.06 -19.39 5.61
N SER A 172 15.01 -18.76 6.29
CA SER A 172 16.38 -19.26 6.39
C SER A 172 16.65 -20.06 7.68
N SER A 173 15.66 -20.15 8.58
CA SER A 173 15.76 -20.99 9.77
C SER A 173 15.63 -22.48 9.42
N PRO A 174 16.15 -23.37 10.28
CA PRO A 174 15.88 -24.80 10.15
C PRO A 174 14.38 -25.10 10.02
N ALA A 175 14.04 -26.09 9.20
CA ALA A 175 12.66 -26.38 8.80
C ALA A 175 11.73 -26.61 9.99
N ASP A 176 12.22 -27.22 11.06
CA ASP A 176 11.49 -27.46 12.32
C ASP A 176 11.07 -26.16 13.01
N LYS A 177 11.94 -25.14 13.05
CA LYS A 177 11.60 -23.84 13.63
C LYS A 177 10.51 -23.14 12.82
N TYR A 178 10.68 -23.07 11.50
CA TYR A 178 9.69 -22.47 10.59
C TYR A 178 8.33 -23.16 10.69
N GLN A 179 8.32 -24.50 10.63
CA GLN A 179 7.10 -25.29 10.76
C GLN A 179 6.48 -25.15 12.15
N GLY A 180 7.31 -25.08 13.20
CA GLY A 180 6.87 -24.90 14.59
C GLY A 180 6.18 -23.55 14.83
N GLU A 181 6.68 -22.46 14.24
CA GLU A 181 6.02 -21.14 14.29
C GLU A 181 4.64 -21.19 13.61
N TRP A 182 4.57 -21.71 12.38
CA TRP A 182 3.29 -21.86 11.68
C TRP A 182 2.31 -22.78 12.41
N HIS A 183 2.77 -23.91 12.94
CA HIS A 183 1.95 -24.83 13.71
C HIS A 183 1.35 -24.13 14.94
N LYS A 184 2.15 -23.35 15.68
CA LYS A 184 1.66 -22.55 16.83
C LYS A 184 0.61 -21.52 16.41
N ALA A 185 0.83 -20.82 15.31
CA ALA A 185 -0.10 -19.81 14.80
C ALA A 185 -1.42 -20.44 14.35
N LEU A 186 -1.37 -21.55 13.60
CA LEU A 186 -2.55 -22.28 13.13
C LEU A 186 -3.34 -22.91 14.28
N ARG A 187 -2.67 -23.42 15.32
CA ARG A 187 -3.34 -23.87 16.56
C ARG A 187 -4.02 -22.71 17.30
N ALA A 188 -3.46 -21.51 17.25
CA ALA A 188 -4.12 -20.32 17.80
C ALA A 188 -5.38 -19.96 17.00
N VAL A 189 -5.34 -20.02 15.67
CA VAL A 189 -6.53 -19.87 14.81
C VAL A 189 -7.56 -20.93 15.14
N GLU A 190 -7.15 -22.19 15.21
CA GLU A 190 -8.01 -23.32 15.57
C GLU A 190 -8.72 -23.07 16.91
N LYS A 191 -8.00 -22.63 17.94
CA LYS A 191 -8.55 -22.55 19.29
C LYS A 191 -9.34 -21.26 19.55
N HIS A 192 -8.98 -20.15 18.91
CA HIS A 192 -9.42 -18.82 19.33
C HIS A 192 -10.06 -17.97 18.24
N CYS A 193 -10.16 -18.45 16.99
CA CYS A 193 -10.93 -17.75 15.97
C CYS A 193 -12.42 -17.75 16.37
N GLU A 194 -13.04 -16.58 16.43
CA GLU A 194 -14.48 -16.42 16.68
C GLU A 194 -15.24 -16.38 15.36
N TYR A 195 -16.28 -17.22 15.25
CA TYR A 195 -17.13 -17.37 14.07
C TYR A 195 -18.50 -16.73 14.31
N GLU A 196 -19.03 -15.98 13.35
CA GLU A 196 -20.32 -15.27 13.47
C GLU A 196 -21.50 -16.21 13.74
N ASP A 197 -21.48 -17.42 13.18
CA ASP A 197 -22.49 -18.47 13.35
C ASP A 197 -22.10 -19.52 14.41
N GLY A 198 -20.94 -19.36 15.05
CA GLY A 198 -20.37 -20.30 16.01
C GLY A 198 -19.86 -21.62 15.40
N GLN A 199 -20.01 -21.83 14.09
CA GLN A 199 -19.59 -23.06 13.43
C GLN A 199 -18.17 -22.97 12.93
N LYS A 200 -17.26 -23.59 13.67
CA LYS A 200 -15.85 -23.67 13.29
C LYS A 200 -15.64 -24.72 12.18
N PRO A 201 -15.11 -24.34 11.00
CA PRO A 201 -14.72 -25.30 9.99
C PRO A 201 -13.49 -26.10 10.43
N GLN A 202 -13.61 -27.43 10.40
CA GLN A 202 -12.47 -28.35 10.40
C GLN A 202 -11.88 -28.51 8.98
N HIS A 203 -12.66 -28.09 7.99
CA HIS A 203 -12.43 -28.28 6.57
C HIS A 203 -12.59 -26.95 5.83
N PHE A 204 -11.57 -26.60 5.04
CA PHE A 204 -11.57 -25.45 4.14
C PHE A 204 -11.69 -25.93 2.69
N THR A 205 -12.61 -25.34 1.94
CA THR A 205 -12.72 -25.63 0.51
C THR A 205 -11.52 -25.07 -0.24
N ASP A 206 -10.98 -23.94 0.21
CA ASP A 206 -9.91 -23.24 -0.48
C ASP A 206 -8.86 -22.71 0.52
N GLY A 207 -7.59 -22.98 0.21
CA GLY A 207 -6.43 -22.37 0.85
C GLY A 207 -5.79 -21.37 -0.10
N VAL A 208 -5.35 -20.23 0.41
CA VAL A 208 -4.72 -19.18 -0.40
C VAL A 208 -3.36 -18.83 0.19
N ILE A 209 -2.32 -18.84 -0.64
CA ILE A 209 -1.01 -18.27 -0.28
C ILE A 209 -0.83 -16.99 -1.10
N VAL A 210 -0.76 -15.85 -0.41
CA VAL A 210 -0.48 -14.56 -1.05
C VAL A 210 1.02 -14.38 -1.12
N PHE A 211 1.54 -13.97 -2.29
CA PHE A 211 2.95 -13.72 -2.55
C PHE A 211 3.88 -14.89 -2.17
N ALA A 212 4.39 -15.53 -3.19
CA ALA A 212 5.16 -16.76 -3.08
C ALA A 212 6.68 -16.55 -3.09
N GLY A 213 7.17 -15.44 -3.66
CA GLY A 213 8.59 -15.29 -4.06
C GLY A 213 9.14 -16.54 -4.75
N ASP A 214 10.46 -16.73 -4.72
CA ASP A 214 11.13 -17.97 -5.16
C ASP A 214 11.12 -19.07 -4.07
N PHE A 215 10.17 -19.01 -3.12
CA PHE A 215 10.14 -19.88 -1.93
C PHE A 215 9.25 -21.12 -2.11
N GLU A 216 9.28 -21.78 -3.28
CA GLU A 216 8.38 -22.90 -3.60
C GLU A 216 8.40 -24.02 -2.55
N CYS A 217 9.58 -24.38 -2.03
CA CYS A 217 9.70 -25.42 -1.00
C CYS A 217 9.03 -25.04 0.34
N TYR A 218 9.11 -23.77 0.75
CA TYR A 218 8.49 -23.28 1.99
C TYR A 218 6.96 -23.21 1.88
N GLN A 219 6.44 -22.99 0.68
CA GLN A 219 5.00 -23.06 0.42
C GLN A 219 4.50 -24.50 0.57
N LEU A 220 5.22 -25.48 0.02
CA LEU A 220 4.87 -26.90 0.19
C LEU A 220 4.91 -27.30 1.67
N TRP A 221 5.93 -26.87 2.41
CA TRP A 221 5.99 -27.11 3.86
C TRP A 221 4.85 -26.44 4.61
N LEU A 222 4.53 -25.18 4.28
CA LEU A 222 3.40 -24.48 4.89
C LEU A 222 2.09 -25.23 4.66
N ARG A 223 1.82 -25.67 3.43
CA ARG A 223 0.64 -26.50 3.12
C ARG A 223 0.64 -27.77 3.96
N GLY A 224 1.79 -28.43 4.10
CA GLY A 224 1.99 -29.57 4.99
C GLY A 224 1.59 -29.27 6.44
N VAL A 225 2.10 -28.18 7.02
CA VAL A 225 1.76 -27.76 8.39
C VAL A 225 0.26 -27.45 8.54
N VAL A 226 -0.34 -26.79 7.54
CA VAL A 226 -1.80 -26.57 7.52
C VAL A 226 -2.55 -27.90 7.54
N THR A 227 -2.14 -28.88 6.73
CA THR A 227 -2.77 -30.21 6.69
C THR A 227 -2.65 -31.03 7.97
N MET A 228 -1.74 -30.67 8.89
CA MET A 228 -1.66 -31.28 10.22
C MET A 228 -2.78 -30.82 11.17
N ILE A 229 -3.48 -29.73 10.83
CA ILE A 229 -4.47 -29.07 11.71
C ILE A 229 -5.83 -28.98 11.02
N PHE A 230 -5.85 -28.65 9.72
CA PHE A 230 -7.06 -28.44 8.93
C PHE A 230 -6.98 -29.21 7.62
N THR A 231 -8.12 -29.66 7.09
CA THR A 231 -8.15 -30.17 5.71
C THR A 231 -8.42 -29.04 4.73
N VAL A 232 -7.70 -29.01 3.60
CA VAL A 232 -7.87 -28.01 2.53
C VAL A 232 -8.02 -28.73 1.19
N GLU A 233 -9.11 -28.51 0.45
CA GLU A 233 -9.34 -29.21 -0.83
C GLU A 233 -8.45 -28.68 -1.96
N ARG A 234 -8.37 -27.36 -2.11
CA ARG A 234 -7.70 -26.69 -3.23
C ARG A 234 -6.82 -25.55 -2.74
N TRP A 235 -5.69 -25.35 -3.40
CA TRP A 235 -4.77 -24.27 -3.10
C TRP A 235 -4.70 -23.27 -4.24
N HIS A 236 -4.75 -21.99 -3.91
CA HIS A 236 -4.61 -20.86 -4.82
C HIS A 236 -3.39 -20.03 -4.46
N MET A 237 -2.85 -19.36 -5.47
CA MET A 237 -1.85 -18.32 -5.32
C MET A 237 -2.39 -17.00 -5.85
N VAL A 238 -2.07 -15.92 -5.15
CA VAL A 238 -2.48 -14.56 -5.47
C VAL A 238 -1.27 -13.67 -5.46
N ASP A 239 -1.21 -12.77 -6.43
CA ASP A 239 -0.16 -11.79 -6.53
C ASP A 239 -0.26 -10.74 -5.42
N HIS A 240 0.88 -10.19 -5.01
CA HIS A 240 0.99 -9.25 -3.89
C HIS A 240 0.12 -8.01 -4.07
N HIS A 241 0.27 -7.29 -5.19
CA HIS A 241 -0.49 -6.07 -5.43
C HIS A 241 -1.94 -6.36 -5.85
N GLU A 242 -2.21 -7.54 -6.43
CA GLU A 242 -3.58 -7.99 -6.65
C GLU A 242 -4.32 -8.15 -5.31
N ALA A 243 -3.71 -8.81 -4.32
CA ALA A 243 -4.31 -8.95 -2.99
C ALA A 243 -4.51 -7.59 -2.30
N HIS A 244 -3.53 -6.68 -2.36
CA HIS A 244 -3.69 -5.30 -1.88
C HIS A 244 -4.87 -4.58 -2.53
N ALA A 245 -4.99 -4.70 -3.85
CA ALA A 245 -6.05 -4.04 -4.60
C ALA A 245 -7.43 -4.65 -4.32
N LEU A 246 -7.51 -5.97 -4.15
CA LEU A 246 -8.74 -6.68 -3.77
C LEU A 246 -9.19 -6.31 -2.35
N LEU A 247 -8.27 -6.26 -1.38
CA LEU A 247 -8.56 -5.74 -0.04
C LEU A 247 -9.16 -4.33 -0.15
N GLY A 248 -8.46 -3.43 -0.84
CA GLY A 248 -8.90 -2.04 -0.98
C GLY A 248 -10.29 -1.94 -1.61
N TYR A 249 -10.52 -2.64 -2.72
CA TYR A 249 -11.80 -2.59 -3.44
C TYR A 249 -12.95 -3.17 -2.62
N TYR A 250 -12.81 -4.40 -2.14
CA TYR A 250 -13.89 -5.12 -1.46
C TYR A 250 -14.14 -4.66 -0.03
N SER A 251 -13.22 -3.91 0.59
CA SER A 251 -13.52 -3.21 1.85
C SER A 251 -14.08 -1.80 1.65
N SER A 252 -14.01 -1.26 0.43
CA SER A 252 -14.57 0.06 0.12
C SER A 252 -16.09 0.01 -0.02
N PRO A 253 -16.83 1.09 0.29
CA PRO A 253 -18.27 1.12 0.06
C PRO A 253 -18.65 1.01 -1.43
N PHE A 254 -17.68 1.16 -2.34
CA PHE A 254 -17.90 1.22 -3.78
C PHE A 254 -18.17 -0.15 -4.42
N HIS A 255 -17.70 -1.26 -3.82
CA HIS A 255 -17.90 -2.60 -4.38
C HIS A 255 -19.37 -3.01 -4.43
N SER A 256 -20.19 -2.43 -3.53
CA SER A 256 -21.62 -2.73 -3.41
C SER A 256 -22.43 -2.23 -4.61
N ASN A 257 -21.87 -1.32 -5.42
CA ASN A 257 -22.51 -0.79 -6.61
C ASN A 257 -21.68 -1.09 -7.88
N PRO A 258 -22.01 -2.19 -8.59
CA PRO A 258 -21.29 -2.60 -9.81
C PRO A 258 -21.35 -1.59 -10.97
N SER A 259 -22.24 -0.61 -10.93
CA SER A 259 -22.31 0.45 -11.95
C SER A 259 -21.20 1.49 -11.79
N ARG A 260 -20.58 1.59 -10.60
CA ARG A 260 -19.48 2.51 -10.33
C ARG A 260 -18.19 1.99 -10.97
N THR A 261 -17.47 2.89 -11.61
CA THR A 261 -16.11 2.64 -12.06
C THR A 261 -15.14 3.09 -10.97
N THR A 262 -14.50 2.12 -10.32
CA THR A 262 -13.53 2.36 -9.26
C THR A 262 -12.12 2.10 -9.77
N MET A 263 -11.26 3.10 -9.67
CA MET A 263 -9.82 2.94 -9.90
C MET A 263 -9.15 2.57 -8.57
N VAL A 264 -8.31 1.53 -8.57
CA VAL A 264 -7.59 1.07 -7.37
C VAL A 264 -6.11 1.15 -7.65
N LEU A 265 -5.38 1.91 -6.83
CA LEU A 265 -3.93 1.96 -6.86
C LEU A 265 -3.40 1.09 -5.73
N SER A 266 -2.59 0.10 -6.08
CA SER A 266 -1.78 -0.66 -5.13
C SER A 266 -0.33 -0.26 -5.32
N TYR A 267 0.26 0.42 -4.36
CA TYR A 267 1.62 0.94 -4.46
C TYR A 267 2.40 0.74 -3.16
N ASP A 268 3.57 0.15 -3.29
CA ASP A 268 4.40 -0.33 -2.19
C ASP A 268 5.90 -0.24 -2.57
N SER A 269 6.75 -0.88 -1.76
CA SER A 269 8.16 -1.08 -2.08
C SER A 269 8.35 -2.18 -3.12
N ALA A 270 7.75 -3.36 -2.94
CA ALA A 270 7.97 -4.51 -3.82
C ALA A 270 6.89 -5.59 -3.66
N GLY A 271 6.82 -6.49 -4.63
CA GLY A 271 5.95 -7.66 -4.69
C GLY A 271 6.29 -8.50 -5.93
N ASN A 272 5.70 -9.68 -6.06
CA ASN A 272 6.00 -10.59 -7.17
C ASN A 272 5.45 -10.08 -8.51
N ASP A 273 4.50 -9.15 -8.45
CA ASP A 273 3.84 -8.50 -9.57
C ASP A 273 4.18 -6.99 -9.68
N GLY A 274 5.37 -6.59 -9.22
CA GLY A 274 5.88 -5.22 -9.34
C GLY A 274 5.93 -4.46 -8.02
N SER A 275 5.76 -3.14 -8.07
CA SER A 275 5.72 -2.25 -6.89
C SER A 275 4.62 -1.19 -6.96
N PHE A 276 4.03 -0.98 -8.14
CA PHE A 276 2.99 0.01 -8.36
C PHE A 276 2.05 -0.51 -9.44
N ASN A 277 0.86 -0.95 -9.06
CA ASN A 277 -0.15 -1.47 -9.96
C ASN A 277 -1.43 -0.64 -9.89
N VAL A 278 -2.06 -0.46 -11.05
CA VAL A 278 -3.34 0.24 -11.17
C VAL A 278 -4.38 -0.73 -11.71
N TYR A 279 -5.51 -0.80 -11.04
CA TYR A 279 -6.63 -1.64 -11.40
C TYR A 279 -7.87 -0.78 -11.64
N VAL A 280 -8.80 -1.30 -12.44
CA VAL A 280 -10.13 -0.73 -12.61
C VAL A 280 -11.16 -1.81 -12.34
N ALA A 281 -12.09 -1.50 -11.46
CA ALA A 281 -13.30 -2.25 -11.22
C ALA A 281 -14.48 -1.55 -11.91
N SER A 282 -15.12 -2.20 -12.87
CA SER A 282 -16.29 -1.64 -13.57
C SER A 282 -17.17 -2.76 -14.12
N LYS A 283 -18.49 -2.64 -13.97
CA LYS A 283 -19.47 -3.63 -14.47
C LYS A 283 -19.17 -5.06 -14.01
N GLY A 284 -18.78 -5.21 -12.74
CA GLY A 284 -18.44 -6.51 -12.15
C GLY A 284 -17.11 -7.11 -12.62
N LYS A 285 -16.31 -6.39 -13.43
CA LYS A 285 -14.97 -6.82 -13.83
C LYS A 285 -13.92 -6.07 -13.04
N PHE A 286 -12.91 -6.77 -12.53
CA PHE A 286 -11.74 -6.22 -11.87
C PHE A 286 -10.51 -6.54 -12.72
N GLN A 287 -9.78 -5.53 -13.20
CA GLN A 287 -8.67 -5.73 -14.14
C GLN A 287 -7.49 -4.82 -13.83
N ARG A 288 -6.26 -5.33 -13.92
CA ARG A 288 -5.04 -4.51 -13.91
C ARG A 288 -4.93 -3.78 -15.26
N ILE A 289 -4.77 -2.47 -15.22
CA ILE A 289 -4.62 -1.62 -16.41
C ILE A 289 -3.22 -1.06 -16.58
N ALA A 290 -2.43 -1.02 -15.50
CA ALA A 290 -1.04 -0.57 -15.55
C ALA A 290 -0.21 -1.21 -14.43
N GLN A 291 1.09 -1.33 -14.71
CA GLN A 291 2.14 -1.75 -13.77
C GLN A 291 3.33 -0.83 -14.02
N LEU A 292 3.74 -0.08 -13.01
CA LEU A 292 4.87 0.85 -13.05
C LEU A 292 5.99 0.33 -12.13
N ALA A 293 7.24 0.63 -12.48
CA ALA A 293 8.41 0.12 -11.76
C ALA A 293 8.84 1.02 -10.58
N TYR A 294 7.99 1.92 -10.10
CA TYR A 294 8.34 2.84 -9.02
C TYR A 294 8.31 2.13 -7.68
N SER A 295 9.45 2.03 -7.00
CA SER A 295 9.55 1.48 -5.64
C SER A 295 9.43 2.61 -4.62
N LEU A 296 8.22 3.16 -4.50
CA LEU A 296 7.99 4.40 -3.77
C LEU A 296 8.25 4.27 -2.27
N GLY A 297 7.93 3.13 -1.67
CA GLY A 297 8.21 2.89 -0.25
C GLY A 297 9.70 2.87 0.04
N ASN A 298 10.50 2.20 -0.80
CA ASN A 298 11.95 2.18 -0.67
C ASN A 298 12.57 3.56 -0.88
N ALA A 299 12.13 4.31 -1.91
CA ALA A 299 12.62 5.67 -2.15
C ALA A 299 12.37 6.57 -0.94
N TYR A 300 11.16 6.49 -0.37
CA TYR A 300 10.74 7.27 0.78
C TYR A 300 11.50 6.88 2.06
N ASP A 301 11.65 5.57 2.32
CA ASP A 301 12.40 5.08 3.49
C ASP A 301 13.90 5.38 3.40
N LEU A 302 14.47 5.37 2.18
CA LEU A 302 15.90 5.51 1.98
C LEU A 302 16.44 6.83 2.53
N VAL A 303 15.71 7.94 2.36
CA VAL A 303 16.18 9.22 2.92
C VAL A 303 16.20 9.19 4.45
N GLY A 304 15.37 8.36 5.09
CA GLY A 304 15.29 8.20 6.55
C GLY A 304 16.61 7.83 7.23
N VAL A 305 17.55 7.20 6.51
CA VAL A 305 18.91 6.90 7.01
C VAL A 305 19.69 8.16 7.36
N LEU A 306 19.36 9.29 6.72
CA LEU A 306 20.07 10.55 6.87
C LEU A 306 19.69 11.33 8.13
N MET A 307 18.75 10.81 8.93
CA MET A 307 18.14 11.50 10.06
C MET A 307 18.15 10.62 11.31
N PRO A 308 19.05 10.87 12.28
CA PRO A 308 19.10 10.12 13.53
C PRO A 308 17.77 10.09 14.29
N GLU A 309 16.98 11.16 14.24
CA GLU A 309 15.65 11.25 14.84
C GLU A 309 14.63 10.29 14.21
N VAL A 310 14.85 9.88 12.96
CA VAL A 310 14.01 8.93 12.22
C VAL A 310 14.60 7.53 12.35
N SER A 311 15.86 7.35 11.99
CA SER A 311 16.53 6.06 11.94
C SER A 311 16.72 5.45 13.34
N GLY A 312 16.99 6.29 14.35
CA GLY A 312 17.44 5.88 15.68
C GLY A 312 18.95 5.59 15.76
N HIS A 313 19.69 5.89 14.70
CA HIS A 313 21.11 5.60 14.54
C HIS A 313 21.88 6.88 14.16
N PRO A 314 23.13 7.07 14.62
CA PRO A 314 23.98 8.16 14.16
C PRO A 314 24.09 8.22 12.64
N LEU A 315 24.12 9.42 12.06
CA LEU A 315 24.30 9.62 10.62
C LEU A 315 25.58 8.95 10.11
N THR A 316 26.64 8.97 10.92
CA THR A 316 27.95 8.36 10.66
C THR A 316 27.90 6.84 10.47
N ASP A 317 26.84 6.16 10.89
CA ASP A 317 26.65 4.73 10.62
C ASP A 317 26.35 4.48 9.12
N PHE A 318 25.92 5.50 8.39
CA PHE A 318 25.47 5.42 7.00
C PHE A 318 26.29 6.28 6.03
N VAL A 319 26.69 7.48 6.47
CA VAL A 319 27.39 8.48 5.66
C VAL A 319 28.47 9.15 6.50
N ASP A 320 29.71 9.18 6.00
CA ASP A 320 30.77 10.01 6.58
C ASP A 320 30.72 11.43 6.00
N CYS A 321 30.20 12.37 6.79
CA CYS A 321 30.10 13.76 6.38
C CYS A 321 31.45 14.51 6.36
N ASN A 322 32.54 13.88 6.83
CA ASN A 322 33.89 14.46 6.79
C ASN A 322 34.69 13.99 5.56
N ASP A 323 34.16 13.04 4.78
CA ASP A 323 34.79 12.58 3.54
C ASP A 323 34.56 13.63 2.42
N THR A 324 35.44 14.62 2.39
CA THR A 324 35.41 15.69 1.40
C THR A 324 35.63 15.19 -0.02
N ASP A 325 36.28 14.04 -0.21
CA ASP A 325 36.51 13.47 -1.54
C ASP A 325 35.21 12.86 -2.11
N VAL A 326 34.28 12.44 -1.26
CA VAL A 326 32.93 12.01 -1.65
C VAL A 326 31.98 13.20 -1.80
N LEU A 327 32.09 14.21 -0.93
CA LEU A 327 31.16 15.35 -0.91
C LEU A 327 31.52 16.48 -1.89
N ASN A 328 32.80 16.69 -2.24
CA ASN A 328 33.25 17.81 -3.10
C ASN A 328 33.44 17.44 -4.58
N THR A 329 32.99 16.26 -5.03
CA THR A 329 33.05 15.92 -6.46
C THR A 329 32.13 16.81 -7.28
N SER A 330 32.61 17.30 -8.43
CA SER A 330 31.88 18.18 -9.37
C SER A 330 30.77 17.49 -10.18
N SER A 331 30.57 16.18 -9.98
CA SER A 331 29.50 15.42 -10.62
C SER A 331 28.33 15.25 -9.64
N ASP A 332 27.27 16.02 -9.84
CA ASP A 332 26.01 15.88 -9.09
C ASP A 332 25.30 14.54 -9.35
N ALA A 333 25.79 13.75 -10.31
CA ALA A 333 25.27 12.44 -10.68
C ALA A 333 25.81 11.28 -9.81
N LYS A 334 26.65 11.56 -8.80
CA LYS A 334 27.19 10.49 -7.93
C LYS A 334 26.15 10.05 -6.89
N VAL A 335 25.74 8.79 -7.00
CA VAL A 335 24.84 8.11 -6.07
C VAL A 335 25.67 7.52 -4.92
N ILE A 336 25.43 7.96 -3.67
CA ILE A 336 26.13 7.40 -2.50
C ILE A 336 25.45 6.08 -2.10
N ARG A 337 26.18 4.97 -2.19
CA ARG A 337 25.70 3.67 -1.72
C ARG A 337 25.61 3.69 -0.21
N VAL A 338 24.39 3.71 0.30
CA VAL A 338 24.13 3.51 1.73
C VAL A 338 24.23 2.00 1.96
N GLY A 339 25.41 1.53 2.40
CA GLY A 339 25.81 0.12 2.40
C GLY A 339 24.96 -0.84 3.24
N ALA A 340 25.46 -2.08 3.39
CA ALA A 340 24.84 -3.30 3.94
C ALA A 340 24.05 -3.18 5.28
N TYR A 341 24.13 -2.05 5.97
CA TYR A 341 23.35 -1.76 7.18
C TYR A 341 21.86 -1.54 6.86
N TYR A 342 21.54 -0.93 5.71
CA TYR A 342 20.14 -0.73 5.27
C TYR A 342 19.40 -2.07 5.05
N GLU A 343 20.11 -3.10 4.58
CA GLU A 343 19.54 -4.43 4.38
C GLU A 343 19.34 -5.22 5.68
N LYS A 344 20.16 -4.94 6.71
CA LYS A 344 20.09 -5.61 8.02
C LYS A 344 19.15 -4.93 9.02
N ALA A 345 18.75 -3.69 8.76
CA ALA A 345 17.88 -2.94 9.65
C ALA A 345 16.41 -3.38 9.50
N TYR A 346 15.99 -4.43 10.22
CA TYR A 346 14.55 -4.78 10.39
C TYR A 346 13.71 -3.59 10.87
N GLN A 347 14.34 -2.62 11.54
CA GLN A 347 13.70 -1.39 12.01
C GLN A 347 13.30 -0.43 10.88
N LYS A 348 13.79 -0.62 9.65
CA LYS A 348 13.50 0.27 8.51
C LYS A 348 12.00 0.35 8.18
N LEU A 349 11.26 -0.73 8.42
CA LEU A 349 9.80 -0.77 8.25
C LEU A 349 9.06 0.20 9.20
N SER A 350 9.76 0.83 10.14
CA SER A 350 9.23 1.88 11.01
C SER A 350 9.56 3.30 10.57
N TRP A 351 10.48 3.48 9.61
CA TRP A 351 11.02 4.78 9.24
C TRP A 351 10.02 5.61 8.45
N ALA A 352 9.30 5.07 7.48
CA ALA A 352 8.32 5.83 6.68
C ALA A 352 7.36 6.63 7.56
N GLY A 353 6.74 5.97 8.54
CA GLY A 353 5.81 6.64 9.45
C GLY A 353 6.46 7.61 10.45
N LYS A 354 7.77 7.48 10.71
CA LYS A 354 8.54 8.48 11.49
C LYS A 354 8.90 9.67 10.61
N LEU A 355 9.42 9.42 9.42
CA LEU A 355 9.77 10.43 8.43
C LEU A 355 8.56 11.32 8.08
N MET A 356 7.40 10.71 7.83
CA MET A 356 6.14 11.45 7.61
C MET A 356 5.76 12.36 8.78
N GLY A 357 6.04 11.96 10.02
CA GLY A 357 5.80 12.83 11.18
C GLY A 357 6.88 13.90 11.36
N TYR A 358 8.12 13.57 10.98
CA TYR A 358 9.29 14.45 11.09
C TYR A 358 9.31 15.51 9.99
N SER A 359 8.70 15.27 8.83
CA SER A 359 8.60 16.26 7.76
C SER A 359 7.97 17.58 8.20
N ALA A 360 7.09 17.54 9.21
CA ALA A 360 6.44 18.72 9.77
C ALA A 360 7.37 19.65 10.59
N VAL A 361 8.61 19.21 10.91
CA VAL A 361 9.59 20.05 11.61
C VAL A 361 10.53 20.81 10.66
N GLY A 362 10.45 20.54 9.36
CA GLY A 362 11.31 21.16 8.35
C GLY A 362 10.55 22.00 7.35
N GLU A 363 11.29 22.75 6.56
CA GLU A 363 10.77 23.50 5.43
C GLU A 363 11.27 22.89 4.11
N VAL A 364 10.45 23.01 3.07
CA VAL A 364 10.81 22.47 1.76
C VAL A 364 11.92 23.32 1.14
N ARG A 365 12.97 22.64 0.67
CA ARG A 365 14.10 23.25 -0.05
C ARG A 365 13.92 23.04 -1.56
N GLU A 366 13.83 24.15 -2.30
CA GLU A 366 13.61 24.12 -3.75
C GLU A 366 14.77 23.47 -4.51
N ASP A 367 16.00 23.65 -4.05
CA ASP A 367 17.22 23.07 -4.63
C ASP A 367 17.28 21.53 -4.52
N LEU A 368 16.48 20.94 -3.62
CA LEU A 368 16.43 19.49 -3.44
C LEU A 368 15.33 18.79 -4.25
N ARG A 369 14.35 19.53 -4.79
CA ARG A 369 13.15 18.94 -5.41
C ARG A 369 13.47 18.03 -6.59
N GLU A 370 14.36 18.46 -7.48
CA GLU A 370 14.74 17.68 -8.66
C GLU A 370 15.41 16.35 -8.27
N SER A 371 16.32 16.40 -7.29
CA SER A 371 16.97 15.19 -6.76
C SER A 371 15.97 14.24 -6.10
N MET A 372 15.00 14.76 -5.35
CA MET A 372 13.93 13.95 -4.73
C MET A 372 13.03 13.30 -5.78
N ARG A 373 12.64 14.06 -6.81
CA ARG A 373 11.85 13.54 -7.93
C ARG A 373 12.59 12.45 -8.68
N PHE A 374 13.87 12.68 -8.99
CA PHE A 374 14.74 11.69 -9.60
C PHE A 374 14.79 10.40 -8.76
N LEU A 375 14.95 10.51 -7.44
CA LEU A 375 14.94 9.37 -6.54
C LEU A 375 13.61 8.60 -6.61
N LEU A 376 12.46 9.28 -6.60
CA LEU A 376 11.14 8.64 -6.73
C LEU A 376 10.95 7.98 -8.11
N GLU A 377 11.47 8.59 -9.16
CA GLU A 377 11.33 8.15 -10.55
C GLU A 377 12.26 6.99 -10.92
N GLU A 378 13.44 6.91 -10.33
CA GLU A 378 14.47 5.92 -10.67
C GLU A 378 14.64 4.82 -9.60
N CYS A 379 14.05 4.96 -8.42
CA CYS A 379 14.04 3.88 -7.44
C CYS A 379 13.23 2.67 -7.96
N ARG A 380 13.90 1.52 -8.05
CA ARG A 380 13.36 0.23 -8.50
C ARG A 380 13.42 -0.79 -7.36
N SER A 381 12.52 -1.78 -7.39
CA SER A 381 12.41 -2.82 -6.36
C SER A 381 13.64 -3.73 -6.27
N PHE A 382 14.48 -3.75 -7.31
CA PHE A 382 15.70 -4.55 -7.36
C PHE A 382 16.77 -3.79 -8.18
N ILE A 383 17.79 -3.26 -7.50
CA ILE A 383 19.00 -2.74 -8.16
C ILE A 383 20.17 -3.61 -7.69
N PRO A 384 20.73 -4.46 -8.57
CA PRO A 384 22.00 -5.13 -8.29
C PRO A 384 23.08 -4.07 -8.01
N GLY A 385 23.61 -4.03 -6.79
CA GLY A 385 24.59 -3.02 -6.35
C GLY A 385 24.09 -2.03 -5.30
N GLY A 386 22.81 -2.07 -4.93
CA GLY A 386 22.24 -1.26 -3.86
C GLY A 386 21.66 0.07 -4.36
N MET A 387 20.63 0.55 -3.63
CA MET A 387 20.10 1.89 -3.82
C MET A 387 21.09 2.91 -3.24
N GLY A 388 21.19 4.07 -3.86
CA GLY A 388 21.89 5.17 -3.23
C GLY A 388 21.16 6.49 -3.38
N LEU A 389 21.69 7.47 -2.66
CA LEU A 389 21.08 8.78 -2.54
C LEU A 389 21.77 9.77 -3.48
N PRO A 390 21.00 10.62 -4.21
CA PRO A 390 21.53 11.78 -4.90
C PRO A 390 22.40 12.65 -3.99
N LEU A 391 23.56 13.07 -4.48
CA LEU A 391 24.54 13.83 -3.71
C LEU A 391 23.97 15.13 -3.09
N PRO A 392 23.11 15.93 -3.75
CA PRO A 392 22.52 17.12 -3.13
C PRO A 392 21.72 16.81 -1.86
N ILE A 393 21.02 15.68 -1.82
CA ILE A 393 20.25 15.24 -0.66
C ILE A 393 21.19 14.92 0.51
N VAL A 394 22.31 14.24 0.22
CA VAL A 394 23.28 13.88 1.25
C VAL A 394 24.04 15.11 1.76
N ARG A 395 24.46 16.01 0.86
CA ARG A 395 25.09 17.29 1.24
C ARG A 395 24.19 18.07 2.19
N ALA A 396 22.91 18.24 1.86
CA ALA A 396 21.96 18.92 2.72
C ALA A 396 21.84 18.26 4.11
N ALA A 397 21.81 16.93 4.19
CA ALA A 397 21.77 16.25 5.49
C ALA A 397 23.06 16.38 6.31
N CYS A 398 24.22 16.47 5.64
CA CYS A 398 25.52 16.67 6.29
C CYS A 398 25.77 18.13 6.71
N GLU A 399 25.14 19.11 6.04
CA GLU A 399 25.29 20.53 6.34
C GLU A 399 24.86 20.89 7.77
N SER A 400 23.68 20.40 8.20
CA SER A 400 23.11 20.74 9.50
C SER A 400 21.88 19.89 9.85
N LEU A 401 21.43 20.00 11.10
CA LEU A 401 20.13 19.45 11.52
C LEU A 401 18.96 20.04 10.72
N ASP A 402 18.99 21.34 10.39
CA ASP A 402 17.94 21.95 9.58
C ASP A 402 17.97 21.44 8.12
N GLY A 403 19.14 21.11 7.60
CA GLY A 403 19.28 20.42 6.33
C GLY A 403 18.65 19.02 6.34
N GLN A 404 18.82 18.24 7.43
CA GLN A 404 18.13 16.95 7.61
C GLN A 404 16.60 17.11 7.68
N ARG A 405 16.11 18.12 8.40
CA ARG A 405 14.68 18.44 8.47
C ARG A 405 14.13 18.86 7.11
N ALA A 406 14.89 19.64 6.35
CA ALA A 406 14.51 20.04 4.99
C ALA A 406 14.47 18.86 4.02
N VAL A 407 15.38 17.88 4.17
CA VAL A 407 15.32 16.60 3.43
C VAL A 407 14.00 15.87 3.71
N ALA A 408 13.57 15.77 4.97
CA ALA A 408 12.30 15.16 5.33
C ALA A 408 11.08 15.89 4.73
N ALA A 409 11.04 17.21 4.89
CA ALA A 409 9.97 18.06 4.37
C ALA A 409 9.88 18.00 2.83
N THR A 410 11.03 18.08 2.16
CA THR A 410 11.11 18.04 0.69
C THR A 410 10.71 16.66 0.15
N MET A 411 11.19 15.56 0.73
CA MET A 411 10.77 14.21 0.33
C MET A 411 9.25 14.03 0.48
N GLN A 412 8.67 14.45 1.62
CA GLN A 412 7.22 14.39 1.81
C GLN A 412 6.47 15.20 0.75
N SER A 413 6.90 16.44 0.48
CA SER A 413 6.28 17.30 -0.53
C SER A 413 6.38 16.72 -1.95
N GLU A 414 7.52 16.16 -2.33
CA GLU A 414 7.71 15.56 -3.65
C GLU A 414 6.97 14.22 -3.80
N PHE A 415 6.87 13.43 -2.73
CA PHE A 415 6.07 12.20 -2.71
C PHE A 415 4.58 12.50 -2.95
N GLU A 416 4.03 13.53 -2.30
CA GLU A 416 2.66 14.01 -2.52
C GLU A 416 2.41 14.42 -3.97
N LYS A 417 3.29 15.27 -4.50
CA LYS A 417 3.20 15.76 -5.89
C LYS A 417 3.34 14.62 -6.90
N PHE A 418 4.26 13.69 -6.64
CA PHE A 418 4.49 12.54 -7.49
C PHE A 418 3.23 11.69 -7.61
N LEU A 419 2.66 11.22 -6.49
CA LEU A 419 1.46 10.39 -6.54
C LEU A 419 0.28 11.13 -7.21
N LEU A 420 0.06 12.40 -6.86
CA LEU A 420 -0.99 13.22 -7.46
C LEU A 420 -0.85 13.28 -8.99
N SER A 421 0.36 13.56 -9.50
CA SER A 421 0.63 13.63 -10.93
C SER A 421 0.33 12.31 -11.66
N ARG A 422 0.61 11.16 -11.03
CA ARG A 422 0.34 9.83 -11.60
C ARG A 422 -1.16 9.56 -11.63
N LEU A 423 -1.86 9.86 -10.54
CA LEU A 423 -3.31 9.75 -10.48
C LEU A 423 -3.99 10.60 -11.55
N GLU A 424 -3.60 11.88 -11.69
CA GLU A 424 -4.14 12.75 -12.73
C GLU A 424 -3.87 12.23 -14.14
N ALA A 425 -2.69 11.64 -14.38
CA ALA A 425 -2.37 11.01 -15.67
C ALA A 425 -3.31 9.82 -15.96
N PHE A 426 -3.56 8.96 -14.98
CA PHE A 426 -4.49 7.84 -15.13
C PHE A 426 -5.94 8.29 -15.31
N LEU A 427 -6.38 9.33 -14.60
CA LEU A 427 -7.71 9.91 -14.77
C LEU A 427 -7.90 10.51 -16.17
N ARG A 428 -6.87 11.18 -16.70
CA ARG A 428 -6.89 11.67 -18.10
C ARG A 428 -6.94 10.50 -19.10
N PHE A 429 -6.15 9.46 -18.88
CA PHE A 429 -6.10 8.27 -19.73
C PHE A 429 -7.44 7.52 -19.77
N LEU A 430 -8.07 7.31 -18.61
CA LEU A 430 -9.38 6.64 -18.50
C LEU A 430 -10.55 7.49 -19.01
N GLY A 431 -10.33 8.80 -19.13
CA GLY A 431 -11.31 9.76 -19.60
C GLY A 431 -11.89 10.58 -18.45
N PRO A 432 -11.97 11.93 -18.60
CA PRO A 432 -12.59 12.80 -17.61
C PRO A 432 -13.99 12.34 -17.20
N GLY A 433 -14.25 12.28 -15.90
CA GLY A 433 -15.55 11.89 -15.34
C GLY A 433 -15.95 10.41 -15.57
N LYS A 434 -15.02 9.55 -16.01
CA LYS A 434 -15.27 8.10 -16.17
C LYS A 434 -14.96 7.28 -14.92
N VAL A 435 -14.23 7.85 -13.97
CA VAL A 435 -13.88 7.22 -12.70
C VAL A 435 -14.75 7.86 -11.62
N ASP A 436 -15.60 7.05 -10.99
CA ASP A 436 -16.51 7.50 -9.93
C ASP A 436 -15.81 7.49 -8.57
N SER A 437 -14.80 6.64 -8.39
CA SER A 437 -14.16 6.42 -7.10
C SER A 437 -12.71 5.98 -7.24
N ILE A 438 -11.88 6.37 -6.26
CA ILE A 438 -10.46 6.02 -6.16
C ILE A 438 -10.22 5.31 -4.84
N VAL A 439 -9.53 4.18 -4.90
CA VAL A 439 -9.05 3.44 -3.73
C VAL A 439 -7.52 3.45 -3.73
N LEU A 440 -6.92 3.81 -2.60
CA LEU A 440 -5.47 3.73 -2.39
C LEU A 440 -5.16 2.56 -1.44
N SER A 441 -4.25 1.68 -1.84
CA SER A 441 -3.82 0.49 -1.09
C SER A 441 -2.32 0.24 -1.30
N GLY A 442 -1.73 -0.72 -0.58
CA GLY A 442 -0.29 -0.93 -0.47
C GLY A 442 0.34 -0.12 0.67
N GLY A 443 1.53 -0.52 1.12
CA GLY A 443 2.20 0.07 2.29
C GLY A 443 2.35 1.59 2.24
N CYS A 444 2.52 2.16 1.05
CA CYS A 444 2.63 3.60 0.84
C CYS A 444 1.32 4.36 1.14
N ALA A 445 0.15 3.71 1.07
CA ALA A 445 -1.14 4.31 1.42
C ALA A 445 -1.33 4.48 2.94
N LEU A 446 -0.37 4.07 3.78
CA LEU A 446 -0.29 4.51 5.18
C LEU A 446 0.15 5.98 5.33
N ASN A 447 0.62 6.62 4.25
CA ASN A 447 0.99 8.04 4.25
C ASN A 447 -0.27 8.92 4.20
N VAL A 448 -0.77 9.29 5.38
CA VAL A 448 -2.04 10.02 5.52
C VAL A 448 -1.99 11.46 5.05
N LEU A 449 -0.81 12.08 5.04
CA LEU A 449 -0.62 13.43 4.51
C LEU A 449 -0.81 13.40 2.99
N THR A 450 -0.19 12.42 2.33
CA THR A 450 -0.37 12.18 0.90
C THR A 450 -1.81 11.85 0.55
N ASN A 451 -2.46 10.97 1.31
CA ASN A 451 -3.88 10.64 1.09
C ASN A 451 -4.75 11.91 1.18
N GLN A 452 -4.50 12.76 2.17
CA GLN A 452 -5.22 14.03 2.35
C GLN A 452 -5.01 15.01 1.19
N VAL A 453 -3.76 15.21 0.77
CA VAL A 453 -3.42 16.13 -0.33
C VAL A 453 -4.07 15.67 -1.63
N VAL A 454 -3.98 14.37 -1.94
CA VAL A 454 -4.60 13.79 -3.14
C VAL A 454 -6.11 13.99 -3.12
N HIS A 455 -6.77 13.63 -2.01
CA HIS A 455 -8.20 13.84 -1.84
C HIS A 455 -8.58 15.32 -2.07
N ASP A 456 -7.91 16.24 -1.39
CA ASP A 456 -8.28 17.66 -1.47
C ASP A 456 -8.06 18.25 -2.87
N LYS A 457 -7.03 17.79 -3.58
CA LYS A 457 -6.76 18.26 -4.95
C LYS A 457 -7.75 17.69 -5.96
N LEU A 458 -8.15 16.42 -5.79
CA LEU A 458 -9.06 15.74 -6.72
C LEU A 458 -10.54 15.97 -6.38
N SER A 459 -10.87 16.44 -5.18
CA SER A 459 -12.25 16.73 -4.72
C SER A 459 -12.59 18.23 -4.62
N SER A 460 -11.71 19.13 -5.10
CA SER A 460 -11.95 20.59 -5.04
C SER A 460 -12.34 21.22 -6.37
N GLY A 461 -12.61 20.43 -7.42
CA GLY A 461 -12.88 20.92 -8.78
C GLY A 461 -11.74 21.74 -9.42
N LYS A 462 -10.59 21.89 -8.75
CA LYS A 462 -9.40 22.64 -9.18
C LYS A 462 -8.37 21.77 -9.89
N THR A 463 -8.76 20.59 -10.36
CA THR A 463 -7.90 19.77 -11.22
C THR A 463 -7.66 20.50 -12.53
N GLY A 464 -6.41 20.86 -12.81
CA GLY A 464 -6.00 21.60 -14.00
C GLY A 464 -6.30 20.85 -15.30
N GLY A 465 -7.56 20.93 -15.77
CA GLY A 465 -7.99 20.49 -17.09
C GLY A 465 -8.96 19.30 -17.15
N VAL A 466 -9.31 18.65 -16.03
CA VAL A 466 -10.24 17.50 -16.05
C VAL A 466 -11.65 17.97 -15.67
N LYS A 467 -12.48 18.32 -16.67
CA LYS A 467 -13.92 18.61 -16.45
C LYS A 467 -14.67 17.30 -16.18
N GLY A 468 -15.24 17.12 -14.98
CA GLY A 468 -16.00 15.93 -14.60
C GLY A 468 -16.53 15.99 -13.17
N ARG A 469 -17.21 14.93 -12.72
CA ARG A 469 -17.58 14.73 -11.31
C ARG A 469 -16.33 14.35 -10.51
N ASP A 470 -16.17 14.93 -9.32
CA ASP A 470 -15.09 14.59 -8.41
C ASP A 470 -15.23 13.14 -7.89
N PRO A 471 -14.16 12.34 -7.89
CA PRO A 471 -14.23 10.95 -7.44
C PRO A 471 -14.30 10.86 -5.92
N ASP A 472 -15.04 9.87 -5.42
CA ASP A 472 -15.05 9.50 -4.00
C ASP A 472 -13.75 8.75 -3.64
N PHE A 473 -13.24 8.88 -2.42
CA PHE A 473 -11.99 8.25 -1.98
C PHE A 473 -12.18 7.21 -0.88
N PHE A 474 -11.33 6.18 -0.90
CA PHE A 474 -11.25 5.21 0.18
C PHE A 474 -9.83 4.66 0.36
N VAL A 475 -9.45 4.43 1.61
CA VAL A 475 -8.21 3.76 2.00
C VAL A 475 -8.57 2.72 3.06
N PRO A 476 -8.23 1.43 2.89
CA PRO A 476 -8.60 0.38 3.83
C PRO A 476 -7.88 0.55 5.18
N MET A 477 -8.30 -0.20 6.22
CA MET A 477 -7.69 -0.10 7.56
C MET A 477 -6.25 -0.61 7.64
N ALA A 478 -5.93 -1.59 6.79
CA ALA A 478 -4.65 -2.28 6.74
C ALA A 478 -4.13 -2.27 5.30
N PRO A 479 -3.83 -1.09 4.71
CA PRO A 479 -3.39 -1.03 3.33
C PRO A 479 -1.99 -1.63 3.13
N ASN A 480 -1.20 -1.77 4.20
CA ASN A 480 0.08 -2.49 4.19
C ASN A 480 -0.11 -4.01 4.24
N ASP A 481 1.00 -4.74 4.21
CA ASP A 481 1.04 -6.20 4.04
C ASP A 481 0.23 -7.01 5.07
N SER A 482 -0.03 -6.45 6.24
CA SER A 482 -0.96 -7.04 7.23
C SER A 482 -2.34 -7.39 6.65
N GLY A 483 -2.80 -6.68 5.61
CA GLY A 483 -4.09 -6.94 4.96
C GLY A 483 -4.08 -7.84 3.74
N LEU A 484 -2.91 -8.32 3.30
CA LEU A 484 -2.80 -9.18 2.13
C LEU A 484 -3.65 -10.44 2.22
N THR A 485 -3.69 -11.09 3.40
CA THR A 485 -4.47 -12.33 3.57
C THR A 485 -5.98 -12.13 3.44
N VAL A 486 -6.50 -10.94 3.74
CA VAL A 486 -7.91 -10.60 3.51
C VAL A 486 -8.17 -10.45 2.00
N GLY A 487 -7.29 -9.75 1.28
CA GLY A 487 -7.33 -9.69 -0.18
C GLY A 487 -7.18 -11.06 -0.84
N GLY A 488 -6.35 -11.93 -0.26
CA GLY A 488 -6.17 -13.32 -0.66
C GLY A 488 -7.47 -14.11 -0.59
N VAL A 489 -8.20 -14.03 0.52
CA VAL A 489 -9.54 -14.62 0.63
C VAL A 489 -10.46 -14.15 -0.50
N TRP A 490 -10.53 -12.83 -0.69
CA TRP A 490 -11.45 -12.22 -1.65
C TRP A 490 -11.05 -12.38 -3.12
N SER A 491 -9.86 -12.91 -3.41
CA SER A 491 -9.47 -13.37 -4.75
C SER A 491 -10.19 -14.64 -5.19
N VAL A 492 -10.66 -15.43 -4.22
CA VAL A 492 -11.39 -16.69 -4.44
C VAL A 492 -12.87 -16.46 -4.19
N VAL A 493 -13.21 -15.83 -3.05
CA VAL A 493 -14.61 -15.65 -2.62
C VAL A 493 -14.82 -14.19 -2.21
N PRO A 494 -15.33 -13.32 -3.10
CA PRO A 494 -15.69 -11.95 -2.77
C PRO A 494 -16.64 -11.87 -1.57
N PRO A 495 -16.63 -10.77 -0.80
CA PRO A 495 -17.57 -10.63 0.31
C PRO A 495 -19.00 -10.52 -0.23
N PRO A 496 -20.00 -10.99 0.54
CA PRO A 496 -21.40 -10.79 0.18
C PRO A 496 -21.75 -9.30 0.19
N PRO A 497 -22.83 -8.87 -0.49
CA PRO A 497 -23.32 -7.51 -0.39
C PRO A 497 -23.58 -7.11 1.07
N GLY A 498 -23.23 -5.87 1.41
CA GLY A 498 -23.40 -5.30 2.75
C GLY A 498 -22.07 -5.05 3.45
N GLU A 499 -22.08 -4.10 4.39
CA GLU A 499 -20.87 -3.69 5.10
C GLU A 499 -20.51 -4.69 6.20
N GLN A 500 -19.23 -5.11 6.24
CA GLN A 500 -18.66 -5.84 7.36
C GLN A 500 -17.66 -4.93 8.09
N ARG A 501 -17.83 -4.77 9.41
CA ARG A 501 -16.85 -4.11 10.27
C ARG A 501 -15.60 -4.99 10.41
N LEU A 502 -14.63 -4.80 9.52
CA LEU A 502 -13.37 -5.56 9.49
C LEU A 502 -12.40 -5.12 10.57
N GLN A 503 -12.48 -3.87 11.01
CA GLN A 503 -11.53 -3.27 11.93
C GLN A 503 -11.45 -4.01 13.26
N TYR A 504 -12.47 -4.76 13.68
CA TYR A 504 -12.46 -5.55 14.92
C TYR A 504 -12.45 -7.07 14.67
N ARG A 505 -11.86 -7.50 13.55
CA ARG A 505 -11.69 -8.93 13.21
C ARG A 505 -10.39 -9.54 13.72
N GLY A 506 -9.64 -8.82 14.55
CA GLY A 506 -8.54 -9.41 15.31
C GLY A 506 -9.02 -10.42 16.36
N PHE A 507 -8.09 -10.97 17.14
CA PHE A 507 -8.39 -11.93 18.21
C PHE A 507 -8.80 -11.23 19.52
N PRO A 508 -9.60 -11.87 20.38
CA PRO A 508 -9.84 -11.40 21.75
C PRO A 508 -8.54 -11.45 22.58
N LEU A 509 -8.59 -10.93 23.81
CA LEU A 509 -7.48 -11.12 24.75
C LEU A 509 -7.29 -12.61 25.07
N TRP A 510 -6.08 -13.11 24.90
CA TRP A 510 -5.71 -14.50 25.17
C TRP A 510 -5.79 -14.87 26.66
N ASP A 511 -5.60 -13.87 27.52
CA ASP A 511 -5.46 -13.97 28.97
C ASP A 511 -6.60 -13.27 29.72
N LEU A 512 -7.77 -13.12 29.06
CA LEU A 512 -8.93 -12.43 29.63
C LEU A 512 -9.35 -13.01 30.99
N ASP A 513 -9.22 -14.33 31.17
CA ASP A 513 -9.56 -15.04 32.40
C ASP A 513 -8.63 -14.69 33.58
N LEU A 514 -7.42 -14.19 33.31
CA LEU A 514 -6.48 -13.72 34.33
C LEU A 514 -6.80 -12.30 34.80
N LEU A 515 -7.51 -11.51 33.99
CA LEU A 515 -7.77 -10.09 34.25
C LEU A 515 -8.46 -9.84 35.60
N PRO A 516 -9.47 -10.62 36.06
CA PRO A 516 -10.07 -10.44 37.38
C PRO A 516 -9.09 -10.68 38.53
N HIS A 517 -8.16 -11.62 38.38
CA HIS A 517 -7.14 -11.89 39.38
C HIS A 517 -6.11 -10.75 39.43
N LEU A 518 -5.58 -10.34 38.28
CA LEU A 518 -4.66 -9.20 38.15
C LEU A 518 -5.29 -7.91 38.68
N ALA A 519 -6.56 -7.65 38.37
CA ALA A 519 -7.26 -6.48 38.89
C ALA A 519 -7.32 -6.49 40.42
N ARG A 520 -7.55 -7.65 41.06
CA ARG A 520 -7.55 -7.75 42.53
C ARG A 520 -6.15 -7.59 43.12
N SER A 521 -5.14 -8.25 42.56
CA SER A 521 -3.76 -8.19 43.07
C SER A 521 -3.17 -6.79 43.00
N HIS A 522 -3.54 -6.01 41.98
CA HIS A 522 -3.12 -4.61 41.83
C HIS A 522 -4.05 -3.59 42.52
N GLY A 523 -5.04 -4.04 43.32
CA GLY A 523 -5.98 -3.15 44.00
C GLY A 523 -6.87 -2.33 43.04
N ALA A 524 -7.03 -2.78 41.79
CA ALA A 524 -7.84 -2.11 40.80
C ALA A 524 -9.34 -2.23 41.16
N ARG A 525 -10.09 -1.15 40.92
CA ARG A 525 -11.54 -1.12 41.16
C ARG A 525 -12.27 -1.24 39.83
N ARG A 526 -13.32 -2.06 39.79
CA ARG A 526 -14.19 -2.20 38.61
C ARG A 526 -14.79 -0.85 38.23
N LEU A 527 -14.74 -0.50 36.95
CA LEU A 527 -15.27 0.75 36.42
C LEU A 527 -16.78 0.91 36.70
N SER A 528 -17.55 -0.17 36.60
CA SER A 528 -18.99 -0.16 36.93
C SER A 528 -19.28 0.28 38.37
N LYS A 529 -18.39 -0.02 39.33
CA LYS A 529 -18.51 0.44 40.73
C LYS A 529 -18.11 1.91 40.92
N ARG A 530 -17.64 2.58 39.88
CA ARG A 530 -17.23 3.99 39.88
C ARG A 530 -18.20 4.89 39.12
N GLY A 531 -19.24 4.35 38.48
CA GLY A 531 -20.13 5.09 37.58
C GLY A 531 -20.00 4.68 36.12
N GLY A 532 -19.25 3.63 35.80
CA GLY A 532 -19.23 3.06 34.45
C GLY A 532 -18.61 4.00 33.41
N ILE A 533 -19.25 4.08 32.25
CA ILE A 533 -18.80 4.91 31.12
C ILE A 533 -18.85 6.40 31.49
N ASP A 534 -19.85 6.84 32.26
CA ASP A 534 -19.95 8.25 32.68
C ASP A 534 -18.75 8.67 33.51
N TYR A 535 -18.30 7.80 34.41
CA TYR A 535 -17.08 8.05 35.18
C TYR A 535 -15.84 8.16 34.31
N LEU A 536 -15.73 7.30 33.29
CA LEU A 536 -14.64 7.36 32.32
C LEU A 536 -14.70 8.67 31.50
N ALA A 537 -15.90 9.07 31.07
CA ALA A 537 -16.12 10.31 30.36
C ALA A 537 -15.78 11.53 31.23
N GLU A 538 -16.15 11.53 32.52
CA GLU A 538 -15.75 12.57 33.46
C GLU A 538 -14.23 12.61 33.66
N LEU A 539 -13.57 11.46 33.75
CA LEU A 539 -12.10 11.40 33.81
C LEU A 539 -11.43 11.97 32.55
N LEU A 540 -12.02 11.75 31.36
CA LEU A 540 -11.47 12.23 30.09
C LEU A 540 -11.90 13.67 29.74
N SER A 541 -12.98 14.20 30.31
CA SER A 541 -13.45 15.56 30.08
C SER A 541 -12.99 16.56 31.15
N GLY A 542 -12.30 16.09 32.20
CA GLY A 542 -11.96 16.92 33.35
C GLY A 542 -13.15 17.23 34.26
N GLY A 543 -14.18 16.37 34.25
CA GLY A 543 -15.40 16.46 35.05
C GLY A 543 -15.22 16.12 36.54
N PRO A 544 -16.30 16.00 37.34
CA PRO A 544 -16.23 15.80 38.80
C PRO A 544 -15.38 14.61 39.27
N ALA A 545 -15.36 13.48 38.55
CA ALA A 545 -14.47 12.34 38.81
C ALA A 545 -12.99 12.73 38.92
N TRP A 546 -12.58 13.77 38.19
CA TRP A 546 -11.25 14.36 38.25
C TRP A 546 -10.88 14.83 39.66
N ARG A 547 -11.78 15.61 40.26
CA ARG A 547 -11.57 16.33 41.53
C ARG A 547 -11.59 15.39 42.74
N ARG A 548 -12.01 14.14 42.57
CA ARG A 548 -12.15 13.14 43.64
C ARG A 548 -10.86 12.36 43.93
N TYR A 549 -9.74 12.69 43.29
CA TYR A 549 -8.42 12.08 43.54
C TYR A 549 -7.46 13.06 44.24
N PRO A 550 -7.47 13.14 45.58
CA PRO A 550 -6.75 14.17 46.33
C PRO A 550 -5.22 13.99 46.42
N ASN A 551 -4.66 12.83 46.02
CA ASN A 551 -3.24 12.47 46.21
C ASN A 551 -2.53 12.01 44.91
N ARG A 552 -2.87 12.57 43.76
CA ARG A 552 -2.02 12.44 42.56
C ARG A 552 -1.48 13.82 42.18
N THR A 553 -0.29 13.85 41.59
CA THR A 553 0.32 15.05 41.01
C THR A 553 -0.71 15.79 40.17
N ALA A 554 -0.55 17.10 39.98
CA ALA A 554 -1.46 17.99 39.25
C ALA A 554 -1.77 17.59 37.79
N ASP A 555 -1.35 16.40 37.35
CA ASP A 555 -1.34 15.94 35.98
C ASP A 555 -2.58 15.12 35.60
N LYS A 556 -2.98 15.32 34.36
CA LYS A 556 -4.08 14.61 33.71
C LYS A 556 -3.84 13.10 33.56
N PRO A 557 -4.80 12.18 33.80
CA PRO A 557 -4.58 10.75 33.64
C PRO A 557 -4.49 10.36 32.16
N ILE A 558 -3.67 9.36 31.88
CA ILE A 558 -3.68 8.59 30.63
C ILE A 558 -4.33 7.25 30.95
N ILE A 559 -5.31 6.84 30.16
CA ILE A 559 -6.17 5.68 30.43
C ILE A 559 -5.90 4.60 29.38
N ALA A 560 -5.52 3.41 29.83
CA ALA A 560 -5.45 2.24 28.96
C ALA A 560 -6.85 1.62 28.79
N VAL A 561 -7.28 1.45 27.55
CA VAL A 561 -8.56 0.84 27.17
C VAL A 561 -8.29 -0.48 26.48
N VAL A 562 -8.87 -1.53 27.06
CA VAL A 562 -8.85 -2.88 26.51
C VAL A 562 -10.27 -3.45 26.53
N ARG A 563 -10.84 -3.70 25.34
CA ARG A 563 -12.20 -4.23 25.18
C ARG A 563 -12.32 -5.08 23.93
N GLY A 564 -13.22 -6.07 23.95
CA GLY A 564 -13.58 -6.89 22.79
C GLY A 564 -12.38 -7.48 22.02
N ARG A 565 -12.65 -7.78 20.75
CA ARG A 565 -11.65 -8.21 19.77
C ARG A 565 -10.71 -7.06 19.44
N GLN A 566 -9.42 -7.33 19.32
CA GLN A 566 -8.45 -6.29 18.96
C GLN A 566 -8.69 -5.76 17.54
N GLU A 567 -8.17 -4.57 17.29
CA GLU A 567 -8.20 -3.95 15.97
C GLU A 567 -7.38 -4.75 14.97
N PHE A 568 -7.75 -4.76 13.71
CA PHE A 568 -6.96 -5.28 12.60
C PHE A 568 -6.24 -4.14 11.87
N GLY A 569 -4.93 -4.31 11.62
CA GLY A 569 -4.08 -3.31 10.99
C GLY A 569 -3.27 -2.48 12.01
N PRO A 570 -2.44 -1.52 11.56
CA PRO A 570 -1.42 -0.90 12.40
C PRO A 570 -1.94 0.16 13.39
N ARG A 571 -3.26 0.43 13.41
CA ARG A 571 -3.85 1.56 14.15
C ARG A 571 -4.74 1.05 15.29
N ALA A 572 -4.55 1.62 16.46
CA ALA A 572 -5.47 1.45 17.58
C ALA A 572 -6.69 2.36 17.35
N LEU A 573 -7.88 1.77 17.40
CA LEU A 573 -9.20 2.34 17.14
C LEU A 573 -10.09 2.03 18.36
N GLY A 574 -9.52 2.21 19.56
CA GLY A 574 -10.16 2.20 20.88
C GLY A 574 -10.45 0.85 21.53
N HIS A 575 -10.05 -0.26 20.93
CA HIS A 575 -10.08 -1.58 21.57
C HIS A 575 -8.76 -1.93 22.25
N ARG A 576 -7.61 -1.40 21.78
CA ARG A 576 -6.28 -1.52 22.39
C ARG A 576 -5.59 -0.15 22.42
N SER A 577 -6.20 0.82 23.10
CA SER A 577 -5.80 2.24 23.04
C SER A 577 -5.30 2.80 24.36
N LEU A 578 -4.48 3.85 24.26
CA LEU A 578 -4.22 4.78 25.34
C LEU A 578 -4.99 6.07 25.04
N LEU A 579 -5.90 6.45 25.93
CA LEU A 579 -6.74 7.64 25.80
C LEU A 579 -6.32 8.71 26.79
N ALA A 580 -6.38 9.97 26.36
CA ALA A 580 -6.04 11.13 27.17
C ALA A 580 -6.75 12.38 26.65
N VAL A 581 -6.85 13.40 27.49
CA VAL A 581 -7.41 14.71 27.12
C VAL A 581 -6.37 15.49 26.30
N PRO A 582 -6.64 15.91 25.07
CA PRO A 582 -5.63 16.50 24.18
C PRO A 582 -5.45 18.02 24.37
N ASP A 583 -5.67 18.55 25.57
CA ASP A 583 -5.74 20.01 25.81
C ASP A 583 -4.38 20.67 26.13
N SER A 584 -3.28 19.91 26.10
CA SER A 584 -1.93 20.47 26.25
C SER A 584 -0.90 19.69 25.45
N GLU A 585 0.11 20.38 24.93
CA GLU A 585 1.28 19.72 24.30
C GLU A 585 2.02 18.81 25.29
N GLU A 586 2.04 19.19 26.57
CA GLU A 586 2.58 18.35 27.64
C GLU A 586 1.89 16.97 27.70
N MET A 587 0.58 16.88 27.42
CA MET A 587 -0.09 15.58 27.34
C MET A 587 0.47 14.72 26.21
N ARG A 588 0.66 15.29 25.01
CA ARG A 588 1.29 14.58 23.87
C ARG A 588 2.69 14.09 24.28
N ASP A 589 3.48 14.94 24.92
CA ASP A 589 4.84 14.60 25.34
C ASP A 589 4.85 13.52 26.43
N ARG A 590 3.90 13.54 27.36
CA ARG A 590 3.69 12.48 28.35
C ARG A 590 3.30 11.16 27.68
N MET A 591 2.41 11.17 26.69
CA MET A 591 2.06 9.97 25.91
C MET A 591 3.26 9.45 25.11
N ASN A 592 4.07 10.32 24.50
CA ASN A 592 5.27 9.93 23.78
C ASN A 592 6.32 9.31 24.71
N ARG A 593 6.58 9.92 25.88
CA ARG A 593 7.47 9.36 26.91
C ARG A 593 7.00 7.99 27.40
N LEU A 594 5.71 7.86 27.72
CA LEU A 594 5.10 6.60 28.15
C LEU A 594 5.33 5.46 27.12
N LYS A 595 5.32 5.81 25.83
CA LYS A 595 5.50 4.84 24.72
C LYS A 595 6.95 4.74 24.23
N ALA A 596 7.90 5.38 24.90
CA ALA A 596 9.30 5.49 24.45
C ALA A 596 9.41 5.94 22.98
N ARG A 597 8.63 6.96 22.59
CA ARG A 597 8.58 7.52 21.24
C ARG A 597 9.35 8.84 21.18
N ALA A 598 9.86 9.16 19.98
CA ALA A 598 10.43 10.47 19.70
C ALA A 598 9.39 11.59 19.93
N TRP A 599 9.88 12.76 20.34
CA TRP A 599 9.06 13.89 20.81
C TRP A 599 8.06 14.41 19.77
N TYR A 600 8.42 14.37 18.48
CA TYR A 600 7.61 14.87 17.36
C TYR A 600 6.51 13.91 16.92
N ARG A 601 6.44 12.69 17.49
CA ARG A 601 5.46 11.69 17.06
C ARG A 601 4.05 12.17 17.38
N PRO A 602 3.15 12.25 16.39
CA PRO A 602 1.80 12.71 16.65
C PRO A 602 0.98 11.67 17.42
N VAL A 603 -0.03 12.16 18.13
CA VAL A 603 -1.15 11.37 18.63
C VAL A 603 -2.38 11.66 17.77
N ALA A 604 -3.29 10.70 17.68
CA ALA A 604 -4.46 10.78 16.82
C ALA A 604 -5.71 11.04 17.67
N PRO A 605 -6.55 12.03 17.33
CA PRO A 605 -7.79 12.24 18.04
C PRO A 605 -8.87 11.24 17.65
N MET A 606 -9.78 11.04 18.59
CA MET A 606 -11.06 10.39 18.38
C MET A 606 -12.13 11.48 18.40
N VAL A 607 -12.83 11.65 17.29
CA VAL A 607 -13.76 12.78 17.09
C VAL A 607 -15.12 12.21 16.74
N ALA A 608 -16.17 12.65 17.41
CA ALA A 608 -17.52 12.21 17.08
C ALA A 608 -17.92 12.68 15.67
N ASP A 609 -18.70 11.88 14.95
CA ASP A 609 -19.16 12.22 13.60
C ASP A 609 -19.83 13.60 13.57
N GLU A 610 -20.63 13.93 14.59
CA GLU A 610 -21.34 15.21 14.69
C GLU A 610 -20.39 16.41 14.95
N ALA A 611 -19.19 16.16 15.46
CA ALA A 611 -18.19 17.17 15.75
C ALA A 611 -17.18 17.39 14.60
N MET A 612 -17.22 16.59 13.53
CA MET A 612 -16.24 16.68 12.44
C MET A 612 -16.19 18.07 11.79
N VAL A 613 -17.36 18.66 11.48
CA VAL A 613 -17.46 20.00 10.89
C VAL A 613 -16.90 21.06 11.85
N GLN A 614 -17.15 20.91 13.15
CA GLN A 614 -16.64 21.83 14.17
C GLN A 614 -15.11 21.75 14.30
N VAL A 615 -14.52 20.57 14.12
CA VAL A 615 -13.07 20.36 14.29
C VAL A 615 -12.29 20.72 13.01
N PHE A 616 -12.82 20.38 11.84
CA PHE A 616 -12.09 20.45 10.56
C PHE A 616 -12.69 21.42 9.54
N GLY A 617 -13.80 22.10 9.87
CA GLY A 617 -14.53 22.98 8.96
C GLY A 617 -15.34 22.25 7.87
N ARG A 618 -15.31 20.91 7.87
CA ARG A 618 -16.03 20.05 6.91
C ARG A 618 -16.25 18.66 7.48
N ALA A 619 -17.21 17.93 6.92
CA ALA A 619 -17.33 16.50 7.18
C ALA A 619 -16.12 15.77 6.58
N VAL A 620 -15.48 14.90 7.37
CA VAL A 620 -14.38 14.06 6.90
C VAL A 620 -14.67 12.63 7.28
N HIS A 621 -14.84 11.76 6.29
CA HIS A 621 -15.03 10.34 6.52
C HIS A 621 -13.69 9.62 6.41
N SER A 622 -13.04 9.37 7.55
CA SER A 622 -11.80 8.58 7.64
C SER A 622 -11.89 7.57 8.78
N PRO A 623 -12.64 6.48 8.57
CA PRO A 623 -12.98 5.51 9.62
C PRO A 623 -11.78 4.78 10.25
N TYR A 624 -10.62 4.84 9.59
CA TYR A 624 -9.45 4.06 9.95
C TYR A 624 -8.21 4.91 10.23
N MET A 625 -8.38 6.20 10.51
CA MET A 625 -7.26 7.13 10.69
C MET A 625 -6.32 7.13 9.46
N THR A 626 -6.88 7.18 8.25
CA THR A 626 -6.15 7.10 6.98
C THR A 626 -6.00 8.45 6.25
N MET A 627 -6.62 9.49 6.78
CA MET A 627 -6.59 10.87 6.28
C MET A 627 -6.13 11.81 7.40
N ALA A 628 -5.58 12.97 7.05
CA ALA A 628 -5.07 13.97 7.99
C ALA A 628 -5.51 15.40 7.64
N PRO A 629 -6.82 15.72 7.73
CA PRO A 629 -7.33 17.07 7.48
C PRO A 629 -6.74 18.11 8.42
N GLN A 630 -6.75 19.37 7.98
CA GLN A 630 -6.36 20.53 8.78
C GLN A 630 -7.36 20.79 9.90
N VAL A 631 -6.87 20.90 11.14
CA VAL A 631 -7.66 21.30 12.31
C VAL A 631 -7.88 22.80 12.27
N LEU A 632 -9.11 23.25 12.56
CA LEU A 632 -9.40 24.68 12.63
C LEU A 632 -8.53 25.37 13.71
N PRO A 633 -7.96 26.56 13.43
CA PRO A 633 -7.01 27.22 14.34
C PRO A 633 -7.52 27.40 15.78
N GLU A 634 -8.80 27.75 15.94
CA GLU A 634 -9.46 27.92 17.23
C GLU A 634 -9.56 26.61 18.02
N ILE A 635 -9.80 25.49 17.33
CA ILE A 635 -9.84 24.16 17.93
C ILE A 635 -8.44 23.69 18.29
N ARG A 636 -7.46 23.92 17.40
CA ARG A 636 -6.04 23.62 17.66
C ARG A 636 -5.53 24.38 18.88
N LYS A 637 -5.95 25.63 19.08
CA LYS A 637 -5.59 26.41 20.27
C LYS A 637 -6.16 25.81 21.55
N GLN A 638 -7.36 25.24 21.50
CA GLN A 638 -8.00 24.61 22.65
C GLN A 638 -7.48 23.18 22.93
N PHE A 639 -7.13 22.44 21.88
CA PHE A 639 -6.73 21.03 21.94
C PHE A 639 -5.41 20.77 21.20
N PRO A 640 -4.30 21.41 21.59
CA PRO A 640 -3.06 21.39 20.81
C PRO A 640 -2.46 19.98 20.65
N ALA A 641 -2.66 19.08 21.61
CA ALA A 641 -2.12 17.72 21.49
C ALA A 641 -2.82 16.87 20.43
N MET A 642 -4.01 17.25 19.95
CA MET A 642 -4.71 16.48 18.93
C MET A 642 -4.11 16.65 17.53
N ALA A 643 -3.38 17.74 17.31
CA ALA A 643 -2.82 18.09 16.01
C ALA A 643 -1.36 17.63 15.89
N HIS A 644 -0.98 17.29 14.67
CA HIS A 644 0.39 17.22 14.21
C HIS A 644 1.01 18.64 14.26
N LEU A 645 2.34 18.71 14.15
CA LEU A 645 3.06 19.98 14.20
C LEU A 645 2.66 20.94 13.06
N ASP A 646 2.27 20.39 11.91
CA ASP A 646 1.76 21.13 10.74
C ASP A 646 0.27 21.52 10.83
N GLY A 647 -0.41 21.22 11.95
CA GLY A 647 -1.82 21.53 12.17
C GLY A 647 -2.81 20.52 11.60
N THR A 648 -2.35 19.48 10.90
CA THR A 648 -3.20 18.36 10.49
C THR A 648 -3.54 17.48 11.69
N ALA A 649 -4.63 16.71 11.63
CA ALA A 649 -4.87 15.65 12.59
C ALA A 649 -5.46 14.43 11.90
N ARG A 650 -5.01 13.24 12.32
CA ARG A 650 -5.45 11.97 11.77
C ARG A 650 -6.52 11.35 12.67
N GLN A 651 -7.79 11.53 12.33
CA GLN A 651 -8.92 11.24 13.22
C GLN A 651 -9.55 9.86 13.03
N ASP A 652 -10.22 9.37 14.07
CA ASP A 652 -11.15 8.23 14.06
C ASP A 652 -12.58 8.70 14.41
N PRO A 653 -13.56 8.58 13.48
CA PRO A 653 -14.97 8.89 13.72
C PRO A 653 -15.72 7.86 14.58
N HIS A 654 -15.33 6.59 14.54
CA HIS A 654 -16.29 5.50 14.68
C HIS A 654 -16.68 5.12 16.10
N LEU A 655 -15.90 5.53 17.09
CA LEU A 655 -16.17 5.12 18.47
C LEU A 655 -17.28 5.91 19.16
N LEU A 656 -17.83 6.93 18.48
CA LEU A 656 -18.78 7.87 19.06
C LEU A 656 -20.07 8.03 18.25
N SER A 657 -20.27 7.27 17.17
CA SER A 657 -21.57 7.28 16.50
C SER A 657 -22.61 6.62 17.42
N LYS A 658 -23.79 7.25 17.54
CA LYS A 658 -24.90 6.80 18.41
C LYS A 658 -25.48 5.42 18.07
N ALA A 659 -24.88 4.68 17.14
CA ALA A 659 -25.33 3.36 16.70
C ALA A 659 -24.38 2.26 17.23
N GLY A 660 -24.59 1.86 18.49
CA GLY A 660 -24.04 0.63 19.07
C GLY A 660 -23.67 0.73 20.54
#